data_AF-A0A8T9BDG4-F1
#
_entry.id   AF-A0A8T9BDG4-F1
#
_cell.length_a   1.000
_cell.length_b   1.000
_cell.length_c   1.000
_cell.angle_alpha   90.00
_cell.angle_beta   90.00
_cell.angle_gamma   90.00
#
_symmetry.space_group_name_H-M   'P 1'
#
loop_
_entity.id
_entity.type
_entity.pdbx_description
1 polymer ?
#
loop_
_entity_poly.entity_id
_entity_poly.type
_entity_poly.pdbx_seq_one_letter_code
_entity_poly.pdbx_strand_id
1 'polypeptide(L)'
;MPEPSPAGASRKGAAKGPYEYRFVEMGEPSGGCDKDSRSIVRAHVMRDSYTRRKQRIHRDSLPELIIAAPPKCEDSPQRNFRFKLGPQGLEEVKKRRRRNNRVLTPEASQKQVSALRQSSSLYDDPSPYNTHGDVPRASTNNNKSLISDELSVLLRNHRVPEYTAYNALPAVVTGSRVLDPFNTLPTIGCPRTEILLYHAHRGVLSSRIMGQLRTEWLCLATQDTAMFHIALSLYAGNYGLTRHENDPMEALRLRMKAMTIINQRLENIDSALTDGSIGTVASLSSYEATNGNTSAFQAHMVGLKELIKLRGGLQAHGMNKFMKRLILWTDLNCANTLGGLPEFDVSEYTNLLSPTPLTTPKEDQLEFQLQWKPNSNLLQDLQLLDESLLGLFIDVRDLAELDLDQPKSPQGMNAIRDSDRLLLTEFKLLALSKSPTSSKLVASTCTAAIIFLDEYLRGINFNAPIMDRFIARLQASMNEALDTISPFDIEVEMARIVLWILYSRFTKHPTRTNTTLLHTQLARKMAKARVIYWFRTDLRLYDSPALKAALDLNAEAFWPIWTWDPHYVYKTRVGVNRWQFLIDCQNDLSKSITRLNPNSKLFLMREAPQTLFPKLFRAWKITHLVFEKDTDPYARDEMRYGRTLWDSDELVKKNGDKPTMSISQVQAAGPKIGPVPKPIPVPTSMPDPGETTLDFEQEVPEQNQDLNEGYREEKDKSYENIAGPNGDFAVPTLAELGFPPATTPHRGGETVALSSLHETTSNATYTATFQKPKTAPTAFSPQSTTLLSPHLHFGTLSVRHFYWAVQDVLSSYKGKEKASSPPTSLIGQLLFRDMYFGAQAHLGHAFSSTLHNPKCRFIPWHLSNHPAPTTTTTTTPPSNLTSTSTSTYTIDSPQAEAWFQRWKFGRTGFPWIDALMRQLRQEGWIHHLGRHAVACFLTRGGCYVSWERGAEVFAELLLDHEEACNIGNWQWLSCTAFYAQYYRMYSPVAFGRGWDKEGAFVRRYVPELGALDDKWIYEPWKAPEMELRRAGVRIEGDGGSGEREDVYPEPMFDFAERRTLCLEKMKKAYAVGLYGDDPRVLDGSWEVLFDEAENEKEKEQGGENNKKRKAKGQATLDRHFKKAKT
;
A
#
# COMPACT_ATOMS: atom_id res chain seq x y z
N MET A 1 -64.50 -43.35 -17.29
CA MET A 1 -64.97 -41.95 -17.29
C MET A 1 -63.77 -41.04 -17.10
N PRO A 2 -63.70 -39.87 -17.76
CA PRO A 2 -64.18 -39.61 -19.11
C PRO A 2 -63.06 -39.09 -20.05
N GLU A 3 -63.26 -39.30 -21.34
CA GLU A 3 -62.63 -38.57 -22.46
C GLU A 3 -63.19 -37.11 -22.56
N PRO A 4 -62.71 -36.17 -23.43
CA PRO A 4 -62.23 -36.43 -24.81
C PRO A 4 -61.13 -35.50 -25.38
N SER A 5 -60.88 -35.68 -26.69
CA SER A 5 -60.25 -34.76 -27.65
C SER A 5 -61.35 -33.87 -28.33
N PRO A 6 -61.23 -33.22 -29.53
CA PRO A 6 -60.12 -32.99 -30.47
C PRO A 6 -60.06 -31.54 -31.08
N ALA A 7 -59.41 -31.40 -32.25
CA ALA A 7 -59.50 -30.32 -33.26
C ALA A 7 -58.77 -28.97 -32.98
N GLY A 8 -58.27 -28.22 -33.97
CA GLY A 8 -58.11 -28.44 -35.43
C GLY A 8 -56.72 -27.99 -35.91
N ALA A 9 -56.18 -28.33 -37.09
CA ALA A 9 -56.74 -28.27 -38.45
C ALA A 9 -57.15 -26.85 -38.89
N SER A 10 -56.71 -26.29 -40.04
CA SER A 10 -55.65 -26.72 -40.98
C SER A 10 -55.15 -25.57 -41.88
N ARG A 11 -53.98 -25.76 -42.51
CA ARG A 11 -53.55 -25.19 -43.82
C ARG A 11 -54.05 -23.79 -44.24
N LYS A 12 -53.12 -22.82 -44.28
CA LYS A 12 -52.57 -22.18 -45.50
C LYS A 12 -51.62 -21.05 -45.08
N GLY A 13 -50.49 -20.79 -45.72
CA GLY A 13 -50.10 -21.20 -47.07
C GLY A 13 -50.06 -20.00 -48.02
N ALA A 14 -49.42 -18.92 -47.60
CA ALA A 14 -49.11 -17.74 -48.40
C ALA A 14 -47.62 -17.43 -48.23
N ALA A 15 -46.92 -17.13 -49.32
CA ALA A 15 -45.45 -17.09 -49.32
C ALA A 15 -44.89 -15.85 -48.60
N LYS A 16 -43.81 -16.05 -47.83
CA LYS A 16 -42.83 -15.00 -47.58
C LYS A 16 -41.62 -15.27 -48.48
N GLY A 17 -41.18 -14.24 -49.22
CA GLY A 17 -39.92 -14.28 -49.95
C GLY A 17 -38.71 -14.32 -49.00
N PRO A 18 -37.53 -14.73 -49.48
CA PRO A 18 -36.37 -14.95 -48.63
C PRO A 18 -35.50 -13.69 -48.47
N TYR A 19 -34.62 -13.73 -47.46
CA TYR A 19 -33.48 -12.84 -47.19
C TYR A 19 -33.81 -11.39 -46.76
N GLU A 20 -33.86 -11.19 -45.43
CA GLU A 20 -33.81 -9.86 -44.79
C GLU A 20 -32.62 -9.78 -43.82
N TYR A 21 -31.41 -10.03 -44.34
CA TYR A 21 -30.15 -9.88 -43.60
C TYR A 21 -29.29 -8.77 -44.22
N ARG A 22 -28.92 -7.77 -43.40
CA ARG A 22 -27.83 -6.83 -43.71
C ARG A 22 -26.73 -7.00 -42.67
N PHE A 23 -25.49 -7.13 -43.11
CA PHE A 23 -24.35 -7.10 -42.18
C PHE A 23 -24.13 -5.68 -41.64
N VAL A 24 -23.67 -5.60 -40.39
CA VAL A 24 -23.68 -4.40 -39.53
C VAL A 24 -22.81 -3.26 -40.10
N GLU A 25 -23.23 -1.99 -39.93
CA GLU A 25 -22.35 -0.84 -40.22
C GLU A 25 -21.24 -0.71 -39.17
N MET A 26 -19.99 -0.53 -39.62
CA MET A 26 -18.81 -0.40 -38.74
C MET A 26 -18.91 0.83 -37.81
N GLY A 27 -18.52 0.66 -36.55
CA GLY A 27 -18.37 1.75 -35.58
C GLY A 27 -17.09 2.57 -35.76
N GLU A 28 -17.02 3.74 -35.11
CA GLU A 28 -15.79 4.55 -35.06
C GLU A 28 -14.71 3.87 -34.17
N PRO A 29 -13.40 4.04 -34.47
CA PRO A 29 -12.32 3.33 -33.78
C PRO A 29 -12.17 3.75 -32.32
N SER A 30 -11.88 2.77 -31.45
CA SER A 30 -11.76 2.92 -30.00
C SER A 30 -10.45 3.56 -29.54
N GLY A 31 -10.34 4.88 -29.73
CA GLY A 31 -9.40 5.70 -28.96
C GLY A 31 -9.84 5.71 -27.48
N GLY A 32 -9.07 5.06 -26.60
CA GLY A 32 -9.50 4.82 -25.23
C GLY A 32 -9.49 6.05 -24.33
N CYS A 33 -10.68 6.53 -23.93
CA CYS A 33 -11.04 6.64 -22.50
C CYS A 33 -12.55 6.84 -22.30
N ASP A 34 -13.05 6.24 -21.22
CA ASP A 34 -14.35 6.47 -20.55
C ASP A 34 -15.66 6.05 -21.27
N LYS A 35 -16.73 5.97 -20.48
CA LYS A 35 -18.04 5.39 -20.86
C LYS A 35 -19.10 6.45 -21.19
N ASP A 36 -19.96 6.06 -22.14
CA ASP A 36 -21.24 6.68 -22.50
C ASP A 36 -21.27 8.10 -23.11
N SER A 37 -22.31 8.33 -23.91
CA SER A 37 -22.77 9.65 -24.41
C SER A 37 -21.90 10.41 -25.43
N ARG A 38 -21.86 9.97 -26.71
CA ARG A 38 -21.82 10.87 -27.92
C ARG A 38 -21.92 10.23 -29.32
N SER A 39 -22.23 8.95 -29.45
CA SER A 39 -22.15 8.12 -30.68
C SER A 39 -23.11 8.45 -31.86
N ILE A 40 -23.69 9.65 -31.95
CA ILE A 40 -24.83 9.96 -32.84
C ILE A 40 -24.57 11.06 -33.89
N VAL A 41 -23.56 11.93 -33.72
CA VAL A 41 -23.54 13.24 -34.42
C VAL A 41 -22.62 13.34 -35.65
N ARG A 42 -21.52 12.56 -35.77
CA ARG A 42 -20.48 12.83 -36.79
C ARG A 42 -20.61 12.09 -38.12
N ALA A 43 -21.13 10.86 -38.14
CA ALA A 43 -21.39 10.12 -39.39
C ALA A 43 -22.30 10.89 -40.37
N HIS A 44 -23.21 11.72 -39.85
CA HIS A 44 -24.15 12.53 -40.64
C HIS A 44 -23.49 13.61 -41.51
N VAL A 45 -22.28 14.09 -41.18
CA VAL A 45 -21.65 15.23 -41.89
C VAL A 45 -20.85 14.79 -43.11
N MET A 46 -20.13 13.67 -43.03
CA MET A 46 -19.27 13.18 -44.12
C MET A 46 -20.06 12.40 -45.19
N ARG A 47 -21.08 11.62 -44.79
CA ARG A 47 -21.95 10.87 -45.71
C ARG A 47 -22.70 11.83 -46.66
N ASP A 48 -23.13 12.97 -46.12
CA ASP A 48 -23.92 13.98 -46.83
C ASP A 48 -23.10 14.76 -47.88
N SER A 49 -21.83 15.09 -47.57
CA SER A 49 -20.92 15.77 -48.52
C SER A 49 -20.65 14.97 -49.79
N TYR A 50 -20.34 13.67 -49.65
CA TYR A 50 -20.07 12.80 -50.80
C TYR A 50 -21.34 12.41 -51.58
N THR A 51 -22.47 12.22 -50.90
CA THR A 51 -23.74 11.87 -51.53
C THR A 51 -24.27 13.02 -52.41
N ARG A 52 -24.26 14.26 -51.89
CA ARG A 52 -24.65 15.46 -52.65
C ARG A 52 -23.75 15.75 -53.86
N ARG A 53 -22.52 15.23 -53.89
CA ARG A 53 -21.58 15.39 -55.01
C ARG A 53 -21.82 14.38 -56.14
N LYS A 54 -22.30 13.16 -55.83
CA LYS A 54 -22.77 12.21 -56.86
C LYS A 54 -24.16 12.54 -57.39
N GLN A 55 -25.10 12.93 -56.52
CA GLN A 55 -26.50 13.22 -56.91
C GLN A 55 -26.69 14.50 -57.74
N ARG A 56 -25.63 15.26 -58.02
CA ARG A 56 -25.66 16.40 -58.97
C ARG A 56 -25.43 16.01 -60.44
N ILE A 57 -25.13 14.74 -60.74
CA ILE A 57 -24.82 14.28 -62.11
C ILE A 57 -26.06 13.74 -62.84
N HIS A 58 -27.06 13.22 -62.11
CA HIS A 58 -28.34 12.78 -62.68
C HIS A 58 -29.52 13.36 -61.89
N ARG A 59 -30.04 14.49 -62.38
CA ARG A 59 -31.48 14.76 -62.42
C ARG A 59 -31.99 14.34 -63.80
N ASP A 60 -33.24 13.89 -63.86
CA ASP A 60 -34.27 14.28 -64.85
C ASP A 60 -35.30 13.15 -65.07
N SER A 61 -36.21 12.96 -64.08
CA SER A 61 -37.56 12.40 -64.29
C SER A 61 -38.49 12.79 -63.12
N LEU A 62 -39.77 13.01 -63.42
CA LEU A 62 -40.90 13.34 -62.54
C LEU A 62 -41.83 12.09 -62.40
N PRO A 63 -43.00 12.11 -61.68
CA PRO A 63 -43.50 13.00 -60.62
C PRO A 63 -44.07 12.27 -59.35
N GLU A 64 -44.46 13.06 -58.34
CA GLU A 64 -45.66 13.08 -57.45
C GLU A 64 -46.64 11.85 -57.36
N LEU A 65 -47.44 11.59 -56.31
CA LEU A 65 -48.36 12.44 -55.50
C LEU A 65 -48.74 11.83 -54.10
N ILE A 66 -49.24 12.68 -53.18
CA ILE A 66 -50.21 12.44 -52.04
C ILE A 66 -49.80 11.43 -50.92
N ILE A 67 -49.81 11.66 -49.58
CA ILE A 67 -50.36 12.63 -48.57
C ILE A 67 -51.55 12.10 -47.72
N ALA A 68 -51.42 12.23 -46.37
CA ALA A 68 -52.46 12.18 -45.30
C ALA A 68 -53.14 10.81 -44.97
N ALA A 69 -53.63 10.50 -43.75
CA ALA A 69 -53.50 11.07 -42.38
C ALA A 69 -54.05 10.08 -41.28
N PRO A 70 -53.79 10.30 -39.96
CA PRO A 70 -54.28 9.48 -38.81
C PRO A 70 -55.62 10.06 -38.24
N PRO A 71 -56.11 9.99 -36.95
CA PRO A 71 -55.67 9.47 -35.62
C PRO A 71 -56.57 8.31 -35.09
N LYS A 72 -56.79 7.92 -33.81
CA LYS A 72 -56.59 8.39 -32.38
C LYS A 72 -56.25 7.14 -31.48
N CYS A 73 -56.02 7.08 -30.15
CA CYS A 73 -56.44 7.76 -28.89
C CYS A 73 -57.89 7.41 -28.43
N GLU A 74 -58.29 7.28 -27.16
CA GLU A 74 -57.74 7.60 -25.80
C GLU A 74 -57.66 6.32 -24.90
N ASP A 75 -57.28 6.28 -23.59
CA ASP A 75 -57.49 7.22 -22.46
C ASP A 75 -56.39 7.17 -21.34
N SER A 76 -56.62 7.87 -20.22
CA SER A 76 -55.67 8.42 -19.21
C SER A 76 -55.85 7.79 -17.78
N PRO A 77 -55.34 8.28 -16.60
CA PRO A 77 -54.54 9.47 -16.18
C PRO A 77 -53.14 9.16 -15.52
N GLN A 78 -52.12 10.03 -15.46
CA GLN A 78 -51.87 11.27 -14.66
C GLN A 78 -51.84 11.07 -13.10
N ARG A 79 -50.94 11.68 -12.28
CA ARG A 79 -50.01 12.83 -12.49
C ARG A 79 -48.87 13.00 -11.42
N ASN A 80 -47.71 13.45 -11.88
CA ASN A 80 -46.69 14.38 -11.33
C ASN A 80 -46.41 14.57 -9.80
N PHE A 81 -45.11 14.72 -9.51
CA PHE A 81 -44.59 15.93 -8.80
C PHE A 81 -43.73 16.80 -9.74
N ARG A 82 -43.43 18.05 -9.34
CA ARG A 82 -42.80 19.09 -10.18
C ARG A 82 -41.46 19.55 -9.60
N PHE A 83 -40.58 20.02 -10.47
CA PHE A 83 -39.86 21.28 -10.25
C PHE A 83 -40.27 22.33 -11.29
N LYS A 84 -40.30 23.61 -10.89
CA LYS A 84 -40.57 24.77 -11.74
C LYS A 84 -39.40 25.75 -11.59
N LEU A 85 -38.81 26.18 -12.70
CA LEU A 85 -38.13 27.48 -12.76
C LEU A 85 -39.14 28.55 -13.19
N GLY A 86 -39.13 29.68 -12.50
CA GLY A 86 -40.09 30.77 -12.70
C GLY A 86 -39.74 31.71 -13.86
N PRO A 87 -40.55 32.76 -14.12
CA PRO A 87 -40.34 33.71 -15.21
C PRO A 87 -38.95 34.35 -15.25
N GLN A 88 -38.31 34.54 -14.08
CA GLN A 88 -36.95 35.09 -13.97
C GLN A 88 -35.88 34.19 -14.63
N GLY A 89 -36.06 32.85 -14.64
CA GLY A 89 -35.16 31.94 -15.36
C GLY A 89 -35.24 32.06 -16.88
N LEU A 90 -36.34 32.63 -17.41
CA LEU A 90 -36.55 32.85 -18.84
C LEU A 90 -35.98 34.19 -19.35
N GLU A 91 -35.63 35.09 -18.42
CA GLU A 91 -34.94 36.37 -18.67
C GLU A 91 -33.45 36.16 -18.95
N GLU A 92 -32.79 35.31 -18.16
CA GLU A 92 -31.34 35.12 -18.20
C GLU A 92 -30.86 34.46 -19.51
N VAL A 93 -31.61 33.47 -20.01
CA VAL A 93 -31.40 32.85 -21.32
C VAL A 93 -31.53 33.86 -22.47
N LYS A 94 -32.36 34.90 -22.32
CA LYS A 94 -32.52 35.97 -23.32
C LYS A 94 -31.38 37.00 -23.27
N LYS A 95 -30.81 37.27 -22.08
CA LYS A 95 -29.67 38.20 -21.93
C LYS A 95 -28.40 37.72 -22.64
N ARG A 96 -28.12 36.41 -22.72
CA ARG A 96 -26.98 35.88 -23.51
C ARG A 96 -27.15 35.91 -25.03
N ARG A 97 -28.36 36.19 -25.57
CA ARG A 97 -28.62 36.20 -27.02
C ARG A 97 -28.79 37.61 -27.62
N ARG A 98 -28.37 38.65 -26.90
CA ARG A 98 -28.53 40.08 -27.28
C ARG A 98 -27.26 40.96 -27.11
N ARG A 99 -26.06 40.38 -27.14
CA ARG A 99 -24.82 41.11 -27.40
C ARG A 99 -24.24 40.70 -28.75
N ASN A 100 -23.76 41.70 -29.50
CA ASN A 100 -23.07 41.60 -30.79
C ASN A 100 -23.89 41.04 -31.97
N ASN A 101 -25.03 41.69 -32.23
CA ASN A 101 -25.45 41.92 -33.61
C ASN A 101 -25.00 43.34 -33.98
N ARG A 102 -24.02 43.51 -34.89
CA ARG A 102 -23.75 44.77 -35.60
C ARG A 102 -23.07 44.50 -36.93
N VAL A 103 -23.44 45.29 -37.93
CA VAL A 103 -23.17 45.07 -39.37
C VAL A 103 -21.94 45.85 -39.81
N LEU A 104 -21.22 45.32 -40.80
CA LEU A 104 -20.52 46.14 -41.80
C LEU A 104 -20.67 45.50 -43.19
N THR A 105 -20.71 46.33 -44.22
CA THR A 105 -21.06 46.00 -45.61
C THR A 105 -19.82 45.93 -46.54
N PRO A 106 -19.93 45.33 -47.73
CA PRO A 106 -18.77 45.02 -48.56
C PRO A 106 -18.36 46.16 -49.49
N GLU A 107 -17.45 47.04 -49.04
CA GLU A 107 -16.65 47.88 -49.94
C GLU A 107 -15.30 48.28 -49.32
N ALA A 108 -14.45 47.27 -49.08
CA ALA A 108 -13.11 47.42 -48.52
C ALA A 108 -12.06 46.56 -49.28
N SER A 109 -12.19 46.50 -50.60
CA SER A 109 -11.11 46.04 -51.48
C SER A 109 -9.83 46.88 -51.27
N GLN A 110 -8.68 46.34 -51.64
CA GLN A 110 -7.42 47.11 -51.82
C GLN A 110 -6.81 47.78 -50.56
N LYS A 111 -6.85 47.15 -49.37
CA LYS A 111 -5.90 47.54 -48.28
C LYS A 111 -5.40 46.47 -47.29
N GLN A 112 -5.64 45.18 -47.57
CA GLN A 112 -4.95 44.05 -46.90
C GLN A 112 -4.24 43.10 -47.88
N VAL A 113 -3.74 43.67 -48.99
CA VAL A 113 -2.87 42.98 -49.98
C VAL A 113 -1.40 43.44 -49.83
N SER A 114 -1.10 44.21 -48.77
CA SER A 114 0.12 45.03 -48.63
C SER A 114 0.84 44.89 -47.29
N ALA A 115 0.59 43.83 -46.53
CA ALA A 115 1.32 43.48 -45.31
C ALA A 115 1.36 41.95 -45.14
N LEU A 116 2.44 41.42 -44.55
CA LEU A 116 2.70 39.98 -44.35
C LEU A 116 2.94 39.15 -45.63
N ARG A 117 3.26 39.81 -46.75
CA ARG A 117 4.61 39.61 -47.32
C ARG A 117 5.61 40.33 -46.39
N GLN A 118 6.83 39.79 -46.28
CA GLN A 118 7.73 39.97 -45.11
C GLN A 118 7.16 39.21 -43.89
N SER A 119 7.86 38.31 -43.19
CA SER A 119 9.28 37.88 -43.23
C SER A 119 9.37 36.39 -42.80
N SER A 120 10.45 35.63 -43.03
CA SER A 120 11.56 35.78 -43.98
C SER A 120 12.08 34.40 -44.40
N SER A 121 12.36 34.22 -45.69
CA SER A 121 13.60 33.54 -46.11
C SER A 121 14.04 34.12 -47.45
N LEU A 122 14.63 35.31 -47.40
CA LEU A 122 15.60 35.74 -48.41
C LEU A 122 16.94 35.97 -47.70
N TYR A 123 17.68 34.87 -47.56
CA TYR A 123 19.06 34.90 -48.00
C TYR A 123 19.04 34.61 -49.49
N ASP A 124 18.89 35.68 -50.29
CA ASP A 124 19.62 35.70 -51.55
C ASP A 124 21.10 35.96 -51.23
N ASP A 125 21.95 35.49 -52.14
CA ASP A 125 23.37 35.83 -52.41
C ASP A 125 24.01 37.03 -51.65
N PRO A 126 25.33 36.96 -51.35
CA PRO A 126 26.28 36.89 -52.46
C PRO A 126 27.53 35.99 -52.28
N SER A 127 27.88 35.29 -53.37
CA SER A 127 29.24 35.22 -53.96
C SER A 127 30.16 36.40 -53.53
N PRO A 128 31.49 36.25 -53.26
CA PRO A 128 32.34 35.52 -54.20
C PRO A 128 33.66 34.88 -53.67
N TYR A 129 34.33 34.14 -54.55
CA TYR A 129 35.79 34.25 -54.66
C TYR A 129 36.09 35.59 -55.38
N ASN A 130 36.78 36.58 -54.82
CA ASN A 130 37.77 36.45 -53.75
C ASN A 130 38.08 37.79 -53.02
N THR A 131 38.80 37.67 -51.89
CA THR A 131 39.59 38.69 -51.13
C THR A 131 38.93 39.55 -50.03
N HIS A 132 39.46 39.36 -48.79
CA HIS A 132 39.40 40.19 -47.55
C HIS A 132 38.13 40.19 -46.65
N GLY A 133 38.30 40.46 -45.33
CA GLY A 133 37.36 40.18 -44.21
C GLY A 133 36.45 41.34 -43.74
N ASP A 134 35.76 41.34 -42.58
CA ASP A 134 35.85 40.53 -41.34
C ASP A 134 34.51 40.47 -40.49
N VAL A 135 34.23 39.35 -39.78
CA VAL A 135 33.78 39.18 -38.33
C VAL A 135 32.60 40.04 -37.71
N PRO A 136 31.67 39.60 -36.78
CA PRO A 136 31.04 38.28 -36.40
C PRO A 136 29.52 38.23 -35.89
N ARG A 137 28.97 37.01 -35.65
CA ARG A 137 28.02 36.51 -34.56
C ARG A 137 26.49 36.86 -34.40
N ALA A 138 25.62 35.81 -34.41
CA ALA A 138 24.64 35.34 -33.36
C ALA A 138 23.07 35.20 -33.58
N SER A 139 22.55 33.95 -33.35
CA SER A 139 21.25 33.44 -32.76
C SER A 139 19.81 33.54 -33.38
N THR A 140 19.28 32.35 -33.78
CA THR A 140 17.93 31.69 -33.50
C THR A 140 16.56 32.01 -34.16
N ASN A 141 15.92 30.92 -34.69
CA ASN A 141 14.49 30.46 -34.68
C ASN A 141 13.43 30.67 -35.83
N ASN A 142 12.71 29.56 -36.11
CA ASN A 142 11.32 29.32 -36.61
C ASN A 142 10.86 29.33 -38.11
N ASN A 143 10.63 28.11 -38.64
CA ASN A 143 9.47 27.55 -39.37
C ASN A 143 8.76 28.25 -40.57
N LYS A 144 8.77 27.58 -41.75
CA LYS A 144 7.56 27.26 -42.57
C LYS A 144 7.82 26.34 -43.79
N SER A 145 7.24 25.13 -43.81
CA SER A 145 6.73 24.42 -45.01
C SER A 145 6.10 23.08 -44.60
N LEU A 146 4.88 22.77 -45.06
CA LEU A 146 4.18 21.49 -44.85
C LEU A 146 3.02 21.39 -45.86
N ILE A 147 3.19 20.56 -46.92
CA ILE A 147 2.12 19.96 -47.77
C ILE A 147 2.72 19.08 -48.87
N SER A 148 3.92 19.42 -49.38
CA SER A 148 4.71 18.50 -50.20
C SER A 148 5.17 17.26 -49.43
N ASP A 149 5.31 17.38 -48.10
CA ASP A 149 5.99 16.39 -47.29
C ASP A 149 5.17 15.22 -46.76
N GLU A 150 3.83 15.22 -46.77
CA GLU A 150 3.10 14.06 -46.24
C GLU A 150 3.31 12.78 -47.10
N LEU A 151 3.54 12.95 -48.40
CA LEU A 151 3.90 11.86 -49.32
C LEU A 151 5.38 11.45 -49.20
N SER A 152 6.31 12.39 -49.01
CA SER A 152 7.73 12.04 -48.77
C SER A 152 8.02 11.54 -47.36
N VAL A 153 7.29 11.95 -46.32
CA VAL A 153 7.46 11.48 -44.93
C VAL A 153 6.93 10.06 -44.76
N LEU A 154 5.79 9.72 -45.41
CA LEU A 154 5.33 8.32 -45.54
C LEU A 154 6.35 7.41 -46.26
N LEU A 155 7.26 7.98 -47.06
CA LEU A 155 8.32 7.28 -47.78
C LEU A 155 9.72 7.40 -47.15
N ARG A 156 9.92 8.26 -46.13
CA ARG A 156 11.25 8.52 -45.53
C ARG A 156 11.39 8.03 -44.08
N ASN A 157 10.32 8.00 -43.28
CA ASN A 157 10.41 7.61 -41.87
C ASN A 157 10.40 6.08 -41.64
N HIS A 158 10.35 5.29 -42.72
CA HIS A 158 10.70 3.87 -42.68
C HIS A 158 11.70 3.56 -43.79
N ARG A 159 12.71 2.74 -43.47
CA ARG A 159 13.41 1.98 -44.50
C ARG A 159 12.42 1.01 -45.14
N VAL A 160 11.86 1.38 -46.29
CA VAL A 160 11.76 0.40 -47.37
C VAL A 160 13.22 -0.04 -47.61
N PRO A 161 13.55 -1.35 -47.56
CA PRO A 161 14.89 -1.81 -47.91
C PRO A 161 15.26 -1.30 -49.30
N GLU A 162 16.54 -0.99 -49.54
CA GLU A 162 16.97 -0.39 -50.80
C GLU A 162 16.49 -1.18 -52.02
N TYR A 163 16.20 -0.46 -53.11
CA TYR A 163 15.67 -1.00 -54.37
C TYR A 163 16.69 -1.87 -55.15
N THR A 164 17.75 -2.33 -54.47
CA THR A 164 18.96 -2.99 -54.99
C THR A 164 18.88 -4.52 -54.94
N ALA A 165 17.92 -5.11 -54.23
CA ALA A 165 17.67 -6.56 -54.15
C ALA A 165 16.46 -7.03 -54.99
N TYR A 166 16.14 -6.35 -56.10
CA TYR A 166 15.05 -6.73 -57.00
C TYR A 166 15.43 -7.89 -57.94
N ASN A 167 15.47 -9.11 -57.39
CA ASN A 167 15.32 -10.36 -58.14
C ASN A 167 14.48 -11.36 -57.32
N ALA A 168 13.59 -12.09 -58.00
CA ALA A 168 12.66 -13.07 -57.42
C ALA A 168 11.67 -12.56 -56.35
N LEU A 169 10.73 -11.70 -56.77
CA LEU A 169 9.32 -12.04 -56.50
C LEU A 169 9.01 -13.28 -57.38
N PRO A 170 8.35 -14.34 -56.87
CA PRO A 170 7.98 -15.48 -57.70
C PRO A 170 7.08 -15.03 -58.85
N ALA A 171 7.42 -15.40 -60.08
CA ALA A 171 6.75 -14.95 -61.32
C ALA A 171 5.36 -15.60 -61.55
N VAL A 172 4.67 -15.98 -60.48
CA VAL A 172 3.47 -16.84 -60.46
C VAL A 172 2.16 -16.03 -60.55
N VAL A 173 2.18 -14.74 -60.19
CA VAL A 173 0.96 -13.89 -60.20
C VAL A 173 0.89 -13.01 -61.45
N THR A 174 1.94 -12.26 -61.79
CA THR A 174 2.03 -11.49 -63.05
C THR A 174 3.45 -11.47 -63.62
N GLY A 175 3.58 -11.80 -64.91
CA GLY A 175 4.87 -11.90 -65.61
C GLY A 175 5.43 -10.58 -66.15
N SER A 176 5.53 -9.53 -65.34
CA SER A 176 6.19 -8.26 -65.72
C SER A 176 6.60 -7.43 -64.49
N ARG A 177 7.58 -6.53 -64.64
CA ARG A 177 7.92 -5.51 -63.62
C ARG A 177 6.98 -4.28 -63.65
N VAL A 178 5.86 -4.37 -64.38
CA VAL A 178 4.70 -3.49 -64.23
C VAL A 178 3.61 -4.33 -63.58
N LEU A 179 3.11 -3.91 -62.42
CA LEU A 179 2.09 -4.67 -61.68
C LEU A 179 0.72 -4.50 -62.34
N ASP A 180 0.35 -5.52 -63.13
CA ASP A 180 -0.88 -5.64 -63.90
C ASP A 180 -1.07 -4.60 -65.03
N PRO A 181 -0.34 -4.72 -66.16
CA PRO A 181 -0.50 -3.87 -67.33
C PRO A 181 -1.76 -4.18 -68.15
N PHE A 182 -2.56 -5.19 -67.73
CA PHE A 182 -3.75 -5.66 -68.44
C PHE A 182 -5.05 -5.42 -67.65
N ASN A 183 -4.98 -4.82 -66.46
CA ASN A 183 -6.11 -4.55 -65.57
C ASN A 183 -6.92 -5.83 -65.23
N THR A 184 -6.19 -6.93 -65.04
CA THR A 184 -6.66 -8.30 -64.73
C THR A 184 -6.96 -8.53 -63.25
N LEU A 185 -6.42 -7.71 -62.35
CA LEU A 185 -6.77 -7.73 -60.93
C LEU A 185 -8.13 -7.06 -60.70
N PRO A 186 -8.96 -7.51 -59.74
CA PRO A 186 -10.28 -6.92 -59.46
C PRO A 186 -10.26 -5.44 -58.99
N THR A 187 -9.09 -4.84 -58.82
CA THR A 187 -8.91 -3.42 -58.50
C THR A 187 -7.63 -2.88 -59.14
N ILE A 188 -7.71 -1.67 -59.70
CA ILE A 188 -6.55 -0.92 -60.22
C ILE A 188 -5.44 -0.85 -59.16
N GLY A 189 -4.23 -1.28 -59.54
CA GLY A 189 -3.04 -1.20 -58.71
C GLY A 189 -2.67 0.25 -58.35
N CYS A 190 -2.22 0.46 -57.11
CA CYS A 190 -1.60 1.71 -56.69
C CYS A 190 -0.45 1.40 -55.72
N PRO A 191 0.51 2.31 -55.48
CA PRO A 191 1.69 2.03 -54.67
C PRO A 191 1.41 1.51 -53.25
N ARG A 192 0.24 1.84 -52.68
CA ARG A 192 -0.20 1.23 -51.40
C ARG A 192 -0.61 -0.24 -51.56
N THR A 193 -1.35 -0.59 -52.61
CA THR A 193 -1.67 -1.99 -52.94
C THR A 193 -0.39 -2.79 -53.18
N GLU A 194 0.61 -2.22 -53.87
CA GLU A 194 1.91 -2.86 -54.09
C GLU A 194 2.65 -3.14 -52.77
N ILE A 195 2.69 -2.16 -51.86
CA ILE A 195 3.26 -2.33 -50.51
C ILE A 195 2.50 -3.41 -49.72
N LEU A 196 1.17 -3.45 -49.79
CA LEU A 196 0.36 -4.46 -49.10
C LEU A 196 0.54 -5.86 -49.69
N LEU A 197 0.71 -6.00 -51.00
CA LEU A 197 1.03 -7.27 -51.66
C LEU A 197 2.48 -7.71 -51.40
N TYR A 198 3.42 -6.77 -51.29
CA TYR A 198 4.80 -7.05 -50.88
C TYR A 198 4.87 -7.48 -49.41
N HIS A 199 4.10 -6.84 -48.52
CA HIS A 199 3.91 -7.27 -47.13
C HIS A 199 3.28 -8.67 -47.11
N ALA A 200 2.18 -8.88 -47.85
CA ALA A 200 1.57 -10.19 -48.04
C ALA A 200 2.54 -11.26 -48.57
N HIS A 201 3.63 -10.88 -49.24
CA HIS A 201 4.71 -11.78 -49.67
C HIS A 201 5.88 -11.92 -48.65
N ARG A 202 6.17 -10.91 -47.82
CA ARG A 202 7.24 -10.96 -46.78
C ARG A 202 6.77 -11.48 -45.42
N GLY A 203 5.62 -11.03 -44.89
CA GLY A 203 4.93 -11.58 -43.70
C GLY A 203 3.70 -10.70 -43.34
N VAL A 204 2.65 -11.14 -42.65
CA VAL A 204 2.27 -12.46 -42.10
C VAL A 204 0.74 -12.60 -42.21
N LEU A 205 0.22 -13.78 -42.58
CA LEU A 205 -1.17 -14.16 -42.33
C LEU A 205 -1.22 -15.21 -41.22
N SER A 206 -1.44 -14.76 -39.98
CA SER A 206 -1.93 -15.54 -38.81
C SER A 206 -1.34 -16.91 -38.48
N SER A 207 -0.24 -17.36 -39.10
CA SER A 207 0.57 -18.49 -38.66
C SER A 207 1.93 -18.59 -39.35
N ARG A 208 2.90 -19.12 -38.60
CA ARG A 208 4.22 -19.54 -39.10
C ARG A 208 4.15 -20.88 -39.87
N ILE A 209 3.11 -21.69 -39.65
CA ILE A 209 2.95 -23.03 -40.23
C ILE A 209 2.15 -23.02 -41.55
N MET A 210 1.24 -22.06 -41.76
CA MET A 210 0.32 -21.96 -42.92
C MET A 210 0.98 -21.67 -44.30
N GLY A 211 2.24 -22.04 -44.52
CA GLY A 211 3.09 -21.57 -45.63
C GLY A 211 2.44 -21.58 -47.03
N GLN A 212 1.81 -22.69 -47.45
CA GLN A 212 1.16 -22.80 -48.77
C GLN A 212 -0.24 -22.18 -48.84
N LEU A 213 -0.98 -22.11 -47.73
CA LEU A 213 -2.28 -21.43 -47.69
C LEU A 213 -2.13 -19.97 -48.14
N ARG A 214 -1.01 -19.33 -47.81
CA ARG A 214 -0.66 -17.96 -48.20
C ARG A 214 -0.72 -17.67 -49.70
N THR A 215 -0.13 -18.52 -50.53
CA THR A 215 -0.06 -18.31 -51.99
C THR A 215 -1.40 -18.67 -52.64
N GLU A 216 -1.97 -19.80 -52.26
CA GLU A 216 -3.26 -20.28 -52.76
C GLU A 216 -4.40 -19.32 -52.39
N TRP A 217 -4.39 -18.78 -51.17
CA TRP A 217 -5.34 -17.78 -50.70
C TRP A 217 -5.23 -16.47 -51.48
N LEU A 218 -4.02 -16.00 -51.79
CA LEU A 218 -3.85 -14.82 -52.63
C LEU A 218 -4.38 -15.06 -54.05
N CYS A 219 -4.09 -16.21 -54.65
CA CYS A 219 -4.61 -16.59 -55.97
C CYS A 219 -6.15 -16.67 -56.00
N LEU A 220 -6.77 -17.27 -54.97
CA LEU A 220 -8.23 -17.28 -54.83
C LEU A 220 -8.80 -15.87 -54.60
N ALA A 221 -8.17 -15.07 -53.75
CA ALA A 221 -8.59 -13.70 -53.51
C ALA A 221 -8.51 -12.84 -54.77
N THR A 222 -7.51 -13.05 -55.66
CA THR A 222 -7.44 -12.34 -56.95
C THR A 222 -8.55 -12.71 -57.94
N GLN A 223 -9.28 -13.81 -57.73
CA GLN A 223 -10.39 -14.22 -58.61
C GLN A 223 -11.72 -13.53 -58.27
N ASP A 224 -11.83 -12.84 -57.13
CA ASP A 224 -13.09 -12.24 -56.68
C ASP A 224 -12.91 -10.84 -56.06
N THR A 225 -13.74 -9.87 -56.49
CA THR A 225 -13.63 -8.47 -56.06
C THR A 225 -13.86 -8.25 -54.57
N ALA A 226 -14.74 -9.00 -53.90
CA ALA A 226 -14.96 -8.86 -52.47
C ALA A 226 -13.80 -9.51 -51.68
N MET A 227 -13.40 -10.71 -52.12
CA MET A 227 -12.34 -11.50 -51.53
C MET A 227 -10.97 -10.80 -51.62
N PHE A 228 -10.68 -10.13 -52.73
CA PHE A 228 -9.47 -9.31 -52.87
C PHE A 228 -9.44 -8.13 -51.90
N HIS A 229 -10.57 -7.42 -51.74
CA HIS A 229 -10.66 -6.29 -50.82
C HIS A 229 -10.48 -6.71 -49.35
N ILE A 230 -11.07 -7.82 -48.91
CA ILE A 230 -10.87 -8.29 -47.53
C ILE A 230 -9.45 -8.84 -47.31
N ALA A 231 -8.85 -9.52 -48.29
CA ALA A 231 -7.45 -9.96 -48.20
C ALA A 231 -6.51 -8.75 -48.04
N LEU A 232 -6.67 -7.70 -48.85
CA LEU A 232 -5.93 -6.45 -48.70
C LEU A 232 -6.20 -5.76 -47.34
N SER A 233 -7.42 -5.87 -46.80
CA SER A 233 -7.76 -5.36 -45.45
C SER A 233 -6.99 -6.09 -44.36
N LEU A 234 -6.89 -7.43 -44.43
CA LEU A 234 -6.10 -8.24 -43.50
C LEU A 234 -4.60 -7.90 -43.57
N TYR A 235 -4.04 -7.74 -44.78
CA TYR A 235 -2.65 -7.32 -44.96
C TYR A 235 -2.39 -5.92 -44.40
N ALA A 236 -3.33 -4.98 -44.59
CA ALA A 236 -3.23 -3.63 -44.05
C ALA A 236 -3.31 -3.60 -42.50
N GLY A 237 -4.20 -4.40 -41.91
CA GLY A 237 -4.28 -4.57 -40.46
C GLY A 237 -3.00 -5.16 -39.87
N ASN A 238 -2.47 -6.22 -40.48
CA ASN A 238 -1.20 -6.82 -40.05
C ASN A 238 -0.02 -5.83 -40.16
N TYR A 239 0.06 -5.07 -41.25
CA TYR A 239 1.07 -4.02 -41.45
C TYR A 239 0.96 -2.93 -40.38
N GLY A 240 -0.25 -2.49 -40.03
CA GLY A 240 -0.50 -1.56 -38.91
C GLY A 240 -0.02 -2.10 -37.56
N LEU A 241 -0.31 -3.37 -37.25
CA LEU A 241 0.13 -4.01 -36.01
C LEU A 241 1.67 -4.05 -35.88
N THR A 242 2.42 -4.18 -36.98
CA THR A 242 3.91 -4.07 -36.94
C THR A 242 4.41 -2.67 -36.56
N ARG A 243 3.54 -1.65 -36.61
CA ARG A 243 3.80 -0.25 -36.23
C ARG A 243 3.06 0.18 -34.97
N HIS A 244 2.33 -0.74 -34.33
CA HIS A 244 1.44 -0.48 -33.20
C HIS A 244 0.26 0.46 -33.56
N GLU A 245 -0.15 0.48 -34.83
CA GLU A 245 -1.39 1.11 -35.31
C GLU A 245 -2.55 0.10 -35.25
N ASN A 246 -3.57 0.37 -34.42
CA ASN A 246 -4.78 -0.46 -34.34
C ASN A 246 -5.80 -0.04 -35.42
N ASP A 247 -6.36 -1.03 -36.13
CA ASP A 247 -7.26 -0.89 -37.29
C ASP A 247 -6.98 0.33 -38.20
N PRO A 248 -5.83 0.34 -38.91
CA PRO A 248 -5.43 1.49 -39.71
C PRO A 248 -6.47 1.79 -40.80
N MET A 249 -6.71 3.08 -41.06
CA MET A 249 -7.82 3.56 -41.93
C MET A 249 -7.90 2.91 -43.32
N GLU A 250 -6.77 2.44 -43.86
CA GLU A 250 -6.72 1.69 -45.13
C GLU A 250 -7.39 0.31 -45.00
N ALA A 251 -7.15 -0.41 -43.90
CA ALA A 251 -7.80 -1.69 -43.59
C ALA A 251 -9.31 -1.53 -43.46
N LEU A 252 -9.78 -0.55 -42.68
CA LEU A 252 -11.20 -0.23 -42.53
C LEU A 252 -11.85 0.16 -43.87
N ARG A 253 -11.18 0.98 -44.70
CA ARG A 253 -11.65 1.37 -46.05
C ARG A 253 -11.84 0.15 -46.96
N LEU A 254 -10.89 -0.78 -46.93
CA LEU A 254 -10.93 -2.01 -47.72
C LEU A 254 -12.03 -2.97 -47.21
N ARG A 255 -12.22 -3.07 -45.89
CA ARG A 255 -13.30 -3.85 -45.24
C ARG A 255 -14.67 -3.35 -45.67
N MET A 256 -14.92 -2.04 -45.57
CA MET A 256 -16.18 -1.41 -46.00
C MET A 256 -16.50 -1.68 -47.49
N LYS A 257 -15.48 -1.68 -48.37
CA LYS A 257 -15.69 -2.04 -49.78
C LYS A 257 -16.09 -3.50 -49.96
N ALA A 258 -15.40 -4.43 -49.30
CA ALA A 258 -15.76 -5.85 -49.33
C ALA A 258 -17.21 -6.05 -48.86
N MET A 259 -17.58 -5.48 -47.71
CA MET A 259 -18.94 -5.51 -47.16
C MET A 259 -19.99 -4.89 -48.11
N THR A 260 -19.64 -3.83 -48.85
CA THR A 260 -20.54 -3.22 -49.85
C THR A 260 -20.84 -4.20 -50.98
N ILE A 261 -19.83 -4.88 -51.52
CA ILE A 261 -20.00 -5.88 -52.59
C ILE A 261 -20.79 -7.09 -52.09
N ILE A 262 -20.54 -7.54 -50.86
CA ILE A 262 -21.30 -8.65 -50.24
C ILE A 262 -22.77 -8.27 -50.06
N ASN A 263 -23.06 -7.10 -49.48
CA ASN A 263 -24.45 -6.66 -49.29
C ASN A 263 -25.20 -6.52 -50.63
N GLN A 264 -24.54 -6.13 -51.72
CA GLN A 264 -25.12 -6.14 -53.06
C GLN A 264 -25.38 -7.56 -53.59
N ARG A 265 -24.48 -8.51 -53.31
CA ARG A 265 -24.67 -9.92 -53.72
C ARG A 265 -25.76 -10.63 -52.93
N LEU A 266 -26.03 -10.25 -51.68
CA LEU A 266 -27.16 -10.77 -50.91
C LEU A 266 -28.53 -10.47 -51.56
N GLU A 267 -28.61 -9.49 -52.47
CA GLU A 267 -29.81 -9.18 -53.25
C GLU A 267 -30.16 -10.28 -54.29
N ASN A 268 -29.21 -11.18 -54.62
CA ASN A 268 -29.44 -12.34 -55.49
C ASN A 268 -28.63 -13.57 -55.03
N ILE A 269 -29.35 -14.63 -54.62
CA ILE A 269 -28.79 -15.88 -54.07
C ILE A 269 -27.66 -16.50 -54.91
N ASP A 270 -27.78 -16.52 -56.24
CA ASP A 270 -26.78 -17.15 -57.12
C ASP A 270 -25.43 -16.41 -57.07
N SER A 271 -25.45 -15.11 -56.77
CA SER A 271 -24.25 -14.30 -56.53
C SER A 271 -23.77 -14.34 -55.06
N ALA A 272 -24.70 -14.57 -54.12
CA ALA A 272 -24.42 -14.69 -52.69
C ALA A 272 -23.66 -15.97 -52.32
N LEU A 273 -23.95 -17.10 -52.98
CA LEU A 273 -23.39 -18.42 -52.60
C LEU A 273 -21.99 -18.72 -53.19
N THR A 274 -21.37 -17.79 -53.92
CA THR A 274 -20.04 -17.98 -54.52
C THR A 274 -18.93 -18.17 -53.47
N ASP A 275 -17.82 -18.85 -53.83
CA ASP A 275 -16.65 -19.03 -52.97
C ASP A 275 -16.08 -17.68 -52.49
N GLY A 276 -16.01 -16.67 -53.38
CA GLY A 276 -15.57 -15.32 -53.02
C GLY A 276 -16.49 -14.64 -51.99
N SER A 277 -17.80 -14.84 -52.10
CA SER A 277 -18.76 -14.29 -51.12
C SER A 277 -18.64 -14.97 -49.76
N ILE A 278 -18.66 -16.30 -49.70
CA ILE A 278 -18.54 -17.08 -48.45
C ILE A 278 -17.18 -16.81 -47.79
N GLY A 279 -16.09 -16.82 -48.56
CA GLY A 279 -14.75 -16.52 -48.07
C GLY A 279 -14.59 -15.10 -47.54
N THR A 280 -15.32 -14.14 -48.09
CA THR A 280 -15.34 -12.77 -47.56
C THR A 280 -16.04 -12.70 -46.20
N VAL A 281 -17.21 -13.33 -46.05
CA VAL A 281 -17.94 -13.33 -44.76
C VAL A 281 -17.16 -14.10 -43.67
N ALA A 282 -16.50 -15.20 -44.03
CA ALA A 282 -15.62 -15.94 -43.12
C ALA A 282 -14.39 -15.11 -42.70
N SER A 283 -13.77 -14.38 -43.64
CA SER A 283 -12.64 -13.49 -43.35
C SER A 283 -13.04 -12.30 -42.46
N LEU A 284 -14.24 -11.73 -42.68
CA LEU A 284 -14.83 -10.70 -41.81
C LEU A 284 -15.07 -11.23 -40.40
N SER A 285 -15.71 -12.39 -40.26
CA SER A 285 -15.95 -13.05 -38.96
C SER A 285 -14.65 -13.26 -38.18
N SER A 286 -13.61 -13.80 -38.84
CA SER A 286 -12.31 -14.07 -38.24
C SER A 286 -11.57 -12.79 -37.81
N TYR A 287 -11.65 -11.73 -38.61
CA TYR A 287 -11.08 -10.42 -38.25
C TYR A 287 -11.78 -9.81 -37.03
N GLU A 288 -13.12 -9.76 -37.05
CA GLU A 288 -13.92 -9.16 -35.98
C GLU A 288 -13.89 -10.00 -34.69
N ALA A 289 -13.66 -11.32 -34.78
CA ALA A 289 -13.37 -12.17 -33.62
C ALA A 289 -11.98 -11.91 -33.00
N THR A 290 -10.99 -11.53 -33.81
CA THR A 290 -9.61 -11.27 -33.35
C THR A 290 -9.44 -9.84 -32.82
N ASN A 291 -10.06 -8.84 -33.46
CA ASN A 291 -9.80 -7.41 -33.24
C ASN A 291 -11.06 -6.57 -32.95
N GLY A 292 -12.27 -7.14 -33.13
CA GLY A 292 -13.53 -6.40 -33.20
C GLY A 292 -14.47 -6.60 -32.01
N ASN A 293 -15.74 -6.26 -32.23
CA ASN A 293 -16.80 -6.40 -31.22
C ASN A 293 -17.47 -7.78 -31.31
N THR A 294 -17.76 -8.39 -30.16
CA THR A 294 -18.47 -9.67 -30.03
C THR A 294 -19.73 -9.74 -30.88
N SER A 295 -20.55 -8.69 -30.86
CA SER A 295 -21.81 -8.64 -31.63
C SER A 295 -21.61 -8.58 -33.15
N ALA A 296 -20.46 -8.08 -33.63
CA ALA A 296 -20.18 -7.97 -35.07
C ALA A 296 -19.82 -9.34 -35.66
N PHE A 297 -18.88 -10.07 -35.05
CA PHE A 297 -18.53 -11.40 -35.56
C PHE A 297 -19.65 -12.42 -35.34
N GLN A 298 -20.46 -12.31 -34.28
CA GLN A 298 -21.67 -13.13 -34.11
C GLN A 298 -22.64 -12.94 -35.28
N ALA A 299 -22.91 -11.70 -35.70
CA ALA A 299 -23.76 -11.43 -36.86
C ALA A 299 -23.17 -11.98 -38.17
N HIS A 300 -21.84 -11.88 -38.35
CA HIS A 300 -21.17 -12.46 -39.52
C HIS A 300 -21.18 -14.01 -39.51
N MET A 301 -21.01 -14.67 -38.35
CA MET A 301 -21.08 -16.13 -38.21
C MET A 301 -22.47 -16.69 -38.49
N VAL A 302 -23.53 -16.04 -37.98
CA VAL A 302 -24.93 -16.43 -38.29
C VAL A 302 -25.19 -16.36 -39.80
N GLY A 303 -24.73 -15.29 -40.47
CA GLY A 303 -24.84 -15.17 -41.92
C GLY A 303 -23.98 -16.19 -42.68
N LEU A 304 -22.76 -16.46 -42.22
CA LEU A 304 -21.87 -17.48 -42.79
C LEU A 304 -22.50 -18.87 -42.75
N LYS A 305 -23.07 -19.25 -41.59
CA LYS A 305 -23.73 -20.53 -41.37
C LYS A 305 -24.92 -20.73 -42.31
N GLU A 306 -25.77 -19.71 -42.46
CA GLU A 306 -26.93 -19.80 -43.36
C GLU A 306 -26.49 -19.83 -44.84
N LEU A 307 -25.45 -19.09 -45.24
CA LEU A 307 -24.88 -19.18 -46.61
C LEU A 307 -24.31 -20.57 -46.92
N ILE A 308 -23.57 -21.19 -45.99
CA ILE A 308 -23.02 -22.56 -46.17
C ILE A 308 -24.17 -23.57 -46.27
N LYS A 309 -25.16 -23.48 -45.39
CA LYS A 309 -26.36 -24.33 -45.38
C LYS A 309 -27.16 -24.22 -46.68
N LEU A 310 -27.42 -23.01 -47.16
CA LEU A 310 -28.12 -22.74 -48.43
C LEU A 310 -27.37 -23.30 -49.64
N ARG A 311 -26.03 -23.38 -49.57
CA ARG A 311 -25.19 -24.01 -50.60
C ARG A 311 -25.17 -25.55 -50.56
N GLY A 312 -25.73 -26.17 -49.52
CA GLY A 312 -25.71 -27.62 -49.32
C GLY A 312 -24.66 -28.13 -48.33
N GLY A 313 -24.20 -27.28 -47.40
CA GLY A 313 -23.28 -27.64 -46.32
C GLY A 313 -21.80 -27.63 -46.72
N LEU A 314 -20.92 -28.06 -45.81
CA LEU A 314 -19.47 -28.11 -46.05
C LEU A 314 -19.06 -29.13 -47.12
N GLN A 315 -19.94 -30.08 -47.47
CA GLN A 315 -19.71 -31.06 -48.54
C GLN A 315 -20.34 -30.68 -49.88
N ALA A 316 -20.86 -29.45 -50.02
CA ALA A 316 -21.40 -28.95 -51.28
C ALA A 316 -20.42 -29.12 -52.46
N HIS A 317 -20.92 -29.64 -53.57
CA HIS A 317 -20.11 -29.90 -54.75
C HIS A 317 -19.54 -28.59 -55.32
N GLY A 318 -18.26 -28.59 -55.69
CA GLY A 318 -17.56 -27.40 -56.20
C GLY A 318 -17.13 -26.35 -55.15
N MET A 319 -17.26 -26.58 -53.84
CA MET A 319 -16.62 -25.73 -52.83
C MET A 319 -15.12 -26.04 -52.70
N ASN A 320 -14.25 -25.04 -52.83
CA ASN A 320 -12.80 -25.24 -52.81
C ASN A 320 -12.29 -25.76 -51.44
N LYS A 321 -11.34 -26.70 -51.44
CA LYS A 321 -10.70 -27.25 -50.22
C LYS A 321 -10.10 -26.17 -49.29
N PHE A 322 -9.57 -25.08 -49.86
CA PHE A 322 -9.05 -23.95 -49.10
C PHE A 322 -10.16 -23.07 -48.52
N MET A 323 -11.34 -23.04 -49.14
CA MET A 323 -12.53 -22.38 -48.58
C MET A 323 -13.04 -23.13 -47.34
N LYS A 324 -13.12 -24.46 -47.41
CA LYS A 324 -13.47 -25.31 -46.25
C LYS A 324 -12.52 -25.07 -45.06
N ARG A 325 -11.21 -24.97 -45.33
CA ARG A 325 -10.19 -24.63 -44.33
C ARG A 325 -10.41 -23.27 -43.68
N LEU A 326 -10.64 -22.23 -44.48
CA LEU A 326 -10.91 -20.89 -43.98
C LEU A 326 -12.11 -20.90 -43.02
N ILE A 327 -13.21 -21.55 -43.40
CA ILE A 327 -14.43 -21.62 -42.58
C ILE A 327 -14.12 -22.25 -41.21
N LEU A 328 -13.39 -23.37 -41.15
CA LEU A 328 -13.05 -24.04 -39.89
C LEU A 328 -12.06 -23.22 -39.03
N TRP A 329 -11.09 -22.53 -39.64
CA TRP A 329 -10.20 -21.60 -38.93
C TRP A 329 -10.95 -20.37 -38.40
N THR A 330 -11.94 -19.87 -39.16
CA THR A 330 -12.84 -18.80 -38.71
C THR A 330 -13.70 -19.27 -37.54
N ASP A 331 -14.28 -20.46 -37.61
CA ASP A 331 -15.13 -21.03 -36.56
C ASP A 331 -14.35 -21.23 -35.24
N LEU A 332 -13.14 -21.80 -35.31
CA LEU A 332 -12.24 -21.91 -34.16
C LEU A 332 -11.93 -20.54 -33.53
N ASN A 333 -11.65 -19.51 -34.34
CA ASN A 333 -11.40 -18.16 -33.83
C ASN A 333 -12.63 -17.57 -33.12
N CYS A 334 -13.82 -17.73 -33.70
CA CYS A 334 -15.06 -17.26 -33.10
C CYS A 334 -15.39 -18.02 -31.80
N ALA A 335 -15.21 -19.34 -31.78
CA ALA A 335 -15.38 -20.18 -30.60
C ALA A 335 -14.40 -19.80 -29.48
N ASN A 336 -13.14 -19.54 -29.84
CA ASN A 336 -12.10 -19.04 -28.92
C ASN A 336 -12.48 -17.68 -28.31
N THR A 337 -12.95 -16.72 -29.10
CA THR A 337 -13.35 -15.38 -28.63
C THR A 337 -14.63 -15.39 -27.77
N LEU A 338 -15.54 -16.35 -27.97
CA LEU A 338 -16.70 -16.60 -27.12
C LEU A 338 -16.38 -17.46 -25.90
N GLY A 339 -15.32 -18.26 -25.94
CA GLY A 339 -15.07 -19.34 -24.98
C GLY A 339 -16.11 -20.46 -25.04
N GLY A 340 -16.75 -20.65 -26.20
CA GLY A 340 -17.76 -21.68 -26.47
C GLY A 340 -17.19 -22.89 -27.21
N LEU A 341 -18.08 -23.76 -27.69
CA LEU A 341 -17.74 -24.80 -28.67
C LEU A 341 -17.89 -24.25 -30.10
N PRO A 342 -17.10 -24.76 -31.07
CA PRO A 342 -17.26 -24.44 -32.49
C PRO A 342 -18.63 -24.88 -33.07
N GLU A 343 -19.04 -24.24 -34.16
CA GLU A 343 -20.36 -24.42 -34.77
C GLU A 343 -20.42 -25.47 -35.90
N PHE A 344 -19.27 -25.93 -36.43
CA PHE A 344 -19.16 -26.97 -37.45
C PHE A 344 -18.43 -28.23 -36.94
N ASP A 345 -18.89 -29.41 -37.38
CA ASP A 345 -18.27 -30.69 -37.01
C ASP A 345 -16.96 -30.92 -37.80
N VAL A 346 -15.89 -31.26 -37.08
CA VAL A 346 -14.56 -31.48 -37.64
C VAL A 346 -14.36 -32.91 -38.15
N SER A 347 -15.21 -33.86 -37.77
CA SER A 347 -15.19 -35.23 -38.32
C SER A 347 -15.61 -35.27 -39.81
N GLU A 348 -16.40 -34.29 -40.25
CA GLU A 348 -16.65 -34.01 -41.67
C GLU A 348 -15.38 -33.58 -42.44
N TYR A 349 -14.33 -33.14 -41.73
CA TYR A 349 -13.11 -32.61 -42.32
C TYR A 349 -11.97 -33.64 -42.39
N THR A 350 -11.89 -34.59 -41.46
CA THR A 350 -10.81 -35.61 -41.44
C THR A 350 -10.73 -36.45 -42.71
N ASN A 351 -11.85 -36.68 -43.40
CA ASN A 351 -11.91 -37.42 -44.66
C ASN A 351 -11.37 -36.65 -45.89
N LEU A 352 -10.96 -35.38 -45.74
CA LEU A 352 -10.41 -34.54 -46.82
C LEU A 352 -8.88 -34.44 -46.76
N LEU A 353 -8.23 -35.12 -45.81
CA LEU A 353 -6.77 -35.16 -45.66
C LEU A 353 -6.21 -36.41 -46.37
N SER A 354 -5.17 -36.23 -47.18
CA SER A 354 -4.74 -37.23 -48.19
C SER A 354 -3.98 -38.44 -47.62
N PRO A 355 -3.98 -39.60 -48.32
CA PRO A 355 -4.04 -40.92 -47.70
C PRO A 355 -2.67 -41.55 -47.41
N THR A 356 -1.80 -40.84 -46.70
CA THR A 356 -0.52 -41.41 -46.22
C THR A 356 -0.66 -41.74 -44.73
N PRO A 357 -0.53 -43.01 -44.30
CA PRO A 357 -0.64 -43.36 -42.89
C PRO A 357 0.48 -42.68 -42.08
N LEU A 358 0.12 -42.11 -40.94
CA LEU A 358 1.09 -41.77 -39.90
C LEU A 358 1.80 -43.07 -39.49
N THR A 359 3.13 -43.05 -39.50
CA THR A 359 3.91 -44.27 -39.28
C THR A 359 3.81 -44.68 -37.81
N THR A 360 3.21 -45.86 -37.59
CA THR A 360 3.02 -46.53 -36.30
C THR A 360 4.36 -46.76 -35.57
N PRO A 361 4.39 -46.88 -34.21
CA PRO A 361 3.46 -47.68 -33.40
C PRO A 361 2.81 -46.94 -32.21
N LYS A 362 1.75 -47.48 -31.57
CA LYS A 362 1.17 -48.84 -31.69
C LYS A 362 -0.29 -48.80 -32.13
N GLU A 363 -0.75 -49.95 -32.64
CA GLU A 363 -2.16 -50.31 -32.56
C GLU A 363 -2.53 -50.57 -31.10
N ASP A 364 -3.35 -49.70 -30.50
CA ASP A 364 -4.57 -50.15 -29.82
C ASP A 364 -5.54 -48.96 -29.62
N GLN A 365 -6.74 -49.15 -30.16
CA GLN A 365 -8.05 -48.60 -29.76
C GLN A 365 -8.12 -47.22 -29.09
N LEU A 366 -8.27 -46.18 -29.91
CA LEU A 366 -9.20 -45.09 -29.60
C LEU A 366 -9.85 -44.57 -30.89
N GLU A 367 -10.82 -45.33 -31.41
CA GLU A 367 -11.81 -44.78 -32.33
C GLU A 367 -12.49 -43.60 -31.62
N PHE A 368 -12.27 -42.38 -32.11
CA PHE A 368 -12.85 -41.17 -31.52
C PHE A 368 -14.33 -41.05 -31.92
N GLN A 369 -15.17 -41.97 -31.41
CA GLN A 369 -16.60 -41.95 -31.62
C GLN A 369 -17.20 -40.73 -30.91
N LEU A 370 -17.56 -39.72 -31.69
CA LEU A 370 -18.26 -38.49 -31.26
C LEU A 370 -19.70 -38.75 -30.73
N GLN A 371 -20.02 -39.99 -30.37
CA GLN A 371 -21.25 -40.39 -29.67
C GLN A 371 -20.98 -40.58 -28.18
N TRP A 372 -20.67 -39.48 -27.47
CA TRP A 372 -20.65 -39.50 -26.00
C TRP A 372 -22.03 -39.91 -25.47
N LYS A 373 -22.13 -41.12 -24.92
CA LYS A 373 -23.33 -41.63 -24.25
C LYS A 373 -23.12 -41.54 -22.75
N PRO A 374 -23.89 -40.70 -22.02
CA PRO A 374 -23.80 -40.68 -20.57
C PRO A 374 -24.36 -42.00 -20.00
N ASN A 375 -23.48 -42.85 -19.45
CA ASN A 375 -23.68 -43.82 -18.35
C ASN A 375 -22.68 -45.01 -18.41
N SER A 376 -21.37 -44.77 -18.24
CA SER A 376 -20.37 -45.86 -18.18
C SER A 376 -19.14 -45.56 -17.31
N ASN A 377 -19.26 -45.85 -16.00
CA ASN A 377 -18.15 -46.08 -15.07
C ASN A 377 -17.04 -44.99 -15.00
N LEU A 378 -17.22 -44.03 -14.07
CA LEU A 378 -16.35 -42.86 -13.84
C LEU A 378 -14.83 -43.14 -13.85
N LEU A 379 -14.38 -44.28 -13.32
CA LEU A 379 -12.95 -44.60 -13.27
C LEU A 379 -12.35 -44.82 -14.67
N GLN A 380 -13.16 -45.34 -15.59
CA GLN A 380 -12.78 -45.67 -16.97
C GLN A 380 -12.89 -44.42 -17.86
N ASP A 381 -13.90 -43.56 -17.63
CA ASP A 381 -13.97 -42.21 -18.18
C ASP A 381 -12.71 -41.38 -17.83
N LEU A 382 -12.20 -41.50 -16.59
CA LEU A 382 -10.98 -40.81 -16.13
C LEU A 382 -9.69 -41.34 -16.79
N GLN A 383 -9.58 -42.64 -17.04
CA GLN A 383 -8.43 -43.21 -17.75
C GLN A 383 -8.42 -42.79 -19.23
N LEU A 384 -9.58 -42.81 -19.89
CA LEU A 384 -9.73 -42.31 -21.27
C LEU A 384 -9.44 -40.81 -21.38
N LEU A 385 -9.76 -40.02 -20.34
CA LEU A 385 -9.39 -38.62 -20.24
C LEU A 385 -7.87 -38.42 -20.16
N ASP A 386 -7.15 -39.23 -19.38
CA ASP A 386 -5.70 -39.11 -19.18
C ASP A 386 -4.92 -39.50 -20.45
N GLU A 387 -5.27 -40.62 -21.09
CA GLU A 387 -4.67 -41.02 -22.38
C GLU A 387 -4.94 -39.99 -23.50
N SER A 388 -6.16 -39.43 -23.54
CA SER A 388 -6.51 -38.36 -24.48
C SER A 388 -5.70 -37.08 -24.23
N LEU A 389 -5.48 -36.73 -22.96
CA LEU A 389 -4.72 -35.55 -22.55
C LEU A 389 -3.22 -35.72 -22.89
N LEU A 390 -2.65 -36.90 -22.62
CA LEU A 390 -1.29 -37.26 -22.97
C LEU A 390 -1.06 -37.21 -24.49
N GLY A 391 -1.99 -37.76 -25.28
CA GLY A 391 -1.96 -37.67 -26.75
C GLY A 391 -1.96 -36.23 -27.26
N LEU A 392 -2.78 -35.36 -26.65
CA LEU A 392 -2.81 -33.93 -26.99
C LEU A 392 -1.52 -33.20 -26.62
N PHE A 393 -0.86 -33.55 -25.50
CA PHE A 393 0.43 -32.94 -25.16
C PHE A 393 1.59 -33.48 -26.00
N ILE A 394 1.50 -34.69 -26.53
CA ILE A 394 2.38 -35.19 -27.59
C ILE A 394 2.18 -34.40 -28.88
N ASP A 395 0.93 -34.14 -29.30
CA ASP A 395 0.63 -33.26 -30.45
C ASP A 395 1.21 -31.84 -30.24
N VAL A 396 1.01 -31.23 -29.06
CA VAL A 396 1.58 -29.91 -28.71
C VAL A 396 3.11 -29.91 -28.74
N ARG A 397 3.77 -30.94 -28.18
CA ARG A 397 5.23 -31.07 -28.21
C ARG A 397 5.76 -31.16 -29.63
N ASP A 398 5.22 -32.07 -30.44
CA ASP A 398 5.70 -32.28 -31.81
C ASP A 398 5.49 -31.03 -32.68
N LEU A 399 4.37 -30.32 -32.48
CA LEU A 399 4.11 -29.03 -33.12
C LEU A 399 5.08 -27.95 -32.62
N ALA A 400 5.53 -28.00 -31.36
CA ALA A 400 6.49 -27.07 -30.79
C ALA A 400 7.94 -27.28 -31.30
N GLU A 401 8.30 -28.54 -31.58
CA GLU A 401 9.61 -28.96 -32.07
C GLU A 401 9.80 -28.75 -33.59
N LEU A 402 8.75 -28.32 -34.31
CA LEU A 402 8.87 -27.91 -35.71
C LEU A 402 9.89 -26.78 -35.88
N ASP A 403 10.89 -26.99 -36.73
CA ASP A 403 11.78 -25.91 -37.16
C ASP A 403 10.98 -24.87 -37.96
N LEU A 404 10.88 -23.65 -37.43
CA LEU A 404 10.17 -22.51 -38.03
C LEU A 404 11.14 -21.48 -38.63
N ASP A 405 12.43 -21.61 -38.37
CA ASP A 405 13.46 -20.60 -38.65
C ASP A 405 14.29 -20.99 -39.89
N GLN A 406 14.30 -22.27 -40.31
CA GLN A 406 14.81 -22.68 -41.62
C GLN A 406 13.85 -22.34 -42.79
N PRO A 407 14.36 -21.82 -43.92
CA PRO A 407 13.56 -21.51 -45.11
C PRO A 407 13.17 -22.80 -45.86
N LYS A 408 12.11 -23.47 -45.38
CA LYS A 408 11.47 -24.61 -46.06
C LYS A 408 11.10 -24.21 -47.50
N SER A 409 11.41 -25.08 -48.46
CA SER A 409 11.12 -24.80 -49.88
C SER A 409 9.61 -24.71 -50.13
N PRO A 410 9.14 -24.11 -51.25
CA PRO A 410 7.70 -24.04 -51.57
C PRO A 410 7.01 -25.41 -51.77
N GLN A 411 7.78 -26.49 -51.78
CA GLN A 411 7.31 -27.87 -51.93
C GLN A 411 6.99 -28.46 -50.55
N GLY A 412 5.89 -29.17 -50.31
CA GLY A 412 4.84 -29.56 -51.25
C GLY A 412 3.58 -30.08 -50.55
N MET A 413 3.71 -30.72 -49.38
CA MET A 413 2.59 -31.24 -48.57
C MET A 413 2.73 -31.03 -47.05
N ASN A 414 3.95 -31.05 -46.50
CA ASN A 414 4.15 -31.04 -45.04
C ASN A 414 3.56 -29.81 -44.34
N ALA A 415 3.80 -28.59 -44.83
CA ALA A 415 3.26 -27.37 -44.20
C ALA A 415 1.71 -27.33 -44.18
N ILE A 416 1.05 -27.99 -45.15
CA ILE A 416 -0.40 -28.19 -45.12
C ILE A 416 -0.78 -29.15 -43.99
N ARG A 417 -0.19 -30.35 -43.97
CA ARG A 417 -0.44 -31.38 -42.93
C ARG A 417 -0.18 -30.84 -41.52
N ASP A 418 0.91 -30.10 -41.33
CA ASP A 418 1.30 -29.53 -40.04
C ASP A 418 0.30 -28.43 -39.61
N SER A 419 -0.25 -27.66 -40.56
CA SER A 419 -1.32 -26.69 -40.31
C SER A 419 -2.67 -27.36 -40.01
N ASP A 420 -2.96 -28.52 -40.62
CA ASP A 420 -4.17 -29.30 -40.32
C ASP A 420 -4.03 -30.01 -38.95
N ARG A 421 -2.83 -30.48 -38.57
CA ARG A 421 -2.52 -31.01 -37.23
C ARG A 421 -2.70 -29.93 -36.15
N LEU A 422 -2.20 -28.72 -36.40
CA LEU A 422 -2.40 -27.57 -35.51
C LEU A 422 -3.90 -27.29 -35.28
N LEU A 423 -4.67 -27.18 -36.38
CA LEU A 423 -6.12 -26.97 -36.33
C LEU A 423 -6.82 -28.03 -35.48
N LEU A 424 -6.58 -29.30 -35.77
CA LEU A 424 -7.15 -30.44 -35.03
C LEU A 424 -6.76 -30.44 -33.55
N THR A 425 -5.53 -30.02 -33.23
CA THR A 425 -5.04 -29.96 -31.84
C THR A 425 -5.74 -28.84 -31.06
N GLU A 426 -5.82 -27.63 -31.62
CA GLU A 426 -6.51 -26.49 -31.00
C GLU A 426 -8.02 -26.76 -30.82
N PHE A 427 -8.68 -27.36 -31.82
CA PHE A 427 -10.08 -27.79 -31.72
C PHE A 427 -10.30 -28.80 -30.58
N LYS A 428 -9.48 -29.85 -30.49
CA LYS A 428 -9.59 -30.87 -29.43
C LYS A 428 -9.30 -30.29 -28.04
N LEU A 429 -8.26 -29.46 -27.90
CA LEU A 429 -7.93 -28.77 -26.64
C LEU A 429 -9.09 -27.87 -26.18
N LEU A 430 -9.70 -27.12 -27.11
CA LEU A 430 -10.85 -26.27 -26.81
C LEU A 430 -12.05 -27.11 -26.35
N ALA A 431 -12.40 -28.16 -27.10
CA ALA A 431 -13.49 -29.06 -26.74
C ALA A 431 -13.27 -29.73 -25.38
N LEU A 432 -12.06 -30.24 -25.11
CA LEU A 432 -11.69 -30.84 -23.83
C LEU A 432 -11.76 -29.83 -22.68
N SER A 433 -11.34 -28.57 -22.89
CA SER A 433 -11.47 -27.48 -21.90
C SER A 433 -12.93 -27.07 -21.59
N LYS A 434 -13.90 -27.64 -22.30
CA LYS A 434 -15.34 -27.39 -22.19
C LYS A 434 -16.15 -28.64 -21.88
N SER A 435 -15.52 -29.80 -21.72
CA SER A 435 -16.23 -31.02 -21.34
C SER A 435 -16.80 -30.88 -19.92
N PRO A 436 -18.07 -31.22 -19.68
CA PRO A 436 -18.64 -31.29 -18.33
C PRO A 436 -17.91 -32.26 -17.37
N THR A 437 -17.14 -33.22 -17.92
CA THR A 437 -16.32 -34.17 -17.15
C THR A 437 -14.87 -33.70 -16.95
N SER A 438 -14.44 -32.59 -17.57
CA SER A 438 -13.09 -32.07 -17.38
C SER A 438 -12.92 -31.44 -15.99
N SER A 439 -11.82 -31.74 -15.31
CA SER A 439 -11.48 -31.04 -14.07
C SER A 439 -11.07 -29.60 -14.36
N LYS A 440 -11.22 -28.70 -13.38
CA LYS A 440 -10.75 -27.30 -13.48
C LYS A 440 -9.26 -27.22 -13.85
N LEU A 441 -8.46 -28.20 -13.41
CA LEU A 441 -7.05 -28.33 -13.75
C LEU A 441 -6.84 -28.69 -15.23
N VAL A 442 -7.58 -29.68 -15.77
CA VAL A 442 -7.54 -30.03 -17.21
C VAL A 442 -7.96 -28.84 -18.06
N ALA A 443 -9.08 -28.17 -17.72
CA ALA A 443 -9.55 -27.00 -18.45
C ALA A 443 -8.54 -25.84 -18.46
N SER A 444 -7.85 -25.62 -17.33
CA SER A 444 -6.78 -24.63 -17.22
C SER A 444 -5.56 -25.01 -18.08
N THR A 445 -5.14 -26.27 -18.03
CA THR A 445 -3.95 -26.76 -18.76
C THR A 445 -4.18 -26.75 -20.28
N CYS A 446 -5.36 -27.16 -20.74
CA CYS A 446 -5.77 -27.02 -22.15
C CYS A 446 -5.85 -25.54 -22.59
N THR A 447 -6.32 -24.65 -21.71
CA THR A 447 -6.35 -23.20 -22.01
C THR A 447 -4.94 -22.62 -22.14
N ALA A 448 -3.99 -23.03 -21.28
CA ALA A 448 -2.59 -22.64 -21.39
C ALA A 448 -1.92 -23.20 -22.67
N ALA A 449 -2.27 -24.42 -23.06
CA ALA A 449 -1.79 -25.04 -24.31
C ALA A 449 -2.26 -24.26 -25.55
N ILE A 450 -3.53 -23.85 -25.61
CA ILE A 450 -4.05 -23.02 -26.72
C ILE A 450 -3.32 -21.68 -26.78
N ILE A 451 -3.12 -21.00 -25.64
CA ILE A 451 -2.36 -19.74 -25.58
C ILE A 451 -0.94 -19.92 -26.13
N PHE A 452 -0.26 -21.01 -25.77
CA PHE A 452 1.06 -21.34 -26.28
C PHE A 452 1.06 -21.56 -27.80
N LEU A 453 0.11 -22.30 -28.35
CA LEU A 453 -0.01 -22.54 -29.80
C LEU A 453 -0.34 -21.23 -30.56
N ASP A 454 -1.27 -20.42 -30.04
CA ASP A 454 -1.67 -19.12 -30.58
C ASP A 454 -0.49 -18.12 -30.63
N GLU A 455 0.30 -18.02 -29.56
CA GLU A 455 1.48 -17.15 -29.52
C GLU A 455 2.60 -17.71 -30.44
N TYR A 456 3.00 -18.96 -30.22
CA TYR A 456 4.24 -19.49 -30.77
C TYR A 456 4.11 -19.85 -32.26
N LEU A 457 3.05 -20.57 -32.62
CA LEU A 457 2.87 -21.14 -33.97
C LEU A 457 1.96 -20.27 -34.83
N ARG A 458 0.98 -19.60 -34.23
CA ARG A 458 0.09 -18.68 -34.95
C ARG A 458 0.62 -17.25 -34.97
N GLY A 459 1.50 -16.87 -34.04
CA GLY A 459 2.12 -15.55 -34.01
C GLY A 459 1.15 -14.44 -33.59
N ILE A 460 0.08 -14.79 -32.86
CA ILE A 460 -0.89 -13.84 -32.34
C ILE A 460 -0.23 -13.09 -31.19
N ASN A 461 -0.12 -11.77 -31.34
CA ASN A 461 0.55 -10.91 -30.36
C ASN A 461 -0.39 -10.66 -29.17
N PHE A 462 0.13 -10.69 -27.93
CA PHE A 462 -0.64 -10.51 -26.69
C PHE A 462 -1.51 -9.25 -26.64
N ASN A 463 -1.17 -8.20 -27.41
CA ASN A 463 -1.98 -6.98 -27.54
C ASN A 463 -3.34 -7.17 -28.24
N ALA A 464 -3.68 -8.37 -28.74
CA ALA A 464 -4.96 -8.66 -29.37
C ALA A 464 -6.06 -8.93 -28.31
N PRO A 465 -7.26 -8.30 -28.37
CA PRO A 465 -8.32 -8.47 -27.37
C PRO A 465 -8.84 -9.89 -27.15
N ILE A 466 -8.56 -10.82 -28.07
CA ILE A 466 -8.80 -12.26 -27.89
C ILE A 466 -7.88 -12.86 -26.81
N MET A 467 -6.61 -12.44 -26.74
CA MET A 467 -5.62 -12.94 -25.78
C MET A 467 -5.92 -12.46 -24.36
N ASP A 468 -6.38 -11.22 -24.18
CA ASP A 468 -6.85 -10.73 -22.88
C ASP A 468 -7.99 -11.60 -22.32
N ARG A 469 -8.93 -12.03 -23.17
CA ARG A 469 -10.02 -12.95 -22.77
C ARG A 469 -9.49 -14.33 -22.40
N PHE A 470 -8.50 -14.84 -23.13
CA PHE A 470 -7.83 -16.10 -22.81
C PHE A 470 -7.09 -16.04 -21.47
N ILE A 471 -6.35 -14.96 -21.21
CA ILE A 471 -5.64 -14.73 -19.95
C ILE A 471 -6.63 -14.59 -18.79
N ALA A 472 -7.71 -13.82 -18.95
CA ALA A 472 -8.76 -13.69 -17.93
C ALA A 472 -9.48 -15.02 -17.66
N ARG A 473 -9.74 -15.83 -18.70
CA ARG A 473 -10.27 -17.21 -18.57
C ARG A 473 -9.31 -18.11 -17.81
N LEU A 474 -8.02 -18.09 -18.15
CA LEU A 474 -7.00 -18.89 -17.49
C LEU A 474 -6.86 -18.49 -16.02
N GLN A 475 -6.83 -17.18 -15.72
CA GLN A 475 -6.81 -16.66 -14.35
C GLN A 475 -8.03 -17.09 -13.55
N ALA A 476 -9.24 -16.97 -14.10
CA ALA A 476 -10.47 -17.41 -13.42
C ALA A 476 -10.45 -18.94 -13.16
N SER A 477 -10.12 -19.72 -14.19
CA SER A 477 -10.05 -21.19 -14.12
C SER A 477 -8.98 -21.69 -13.15
N MET A 478 -7.81 -21.03 -13.11
CA MET A 478 -6.73 -21.35 -12.17
C MET A 478 -7.06 -20.94 -10.75
N ASN A 479 -7.67 -19.76 -10.52
CA ASN A 479 -8.09 -19.35 -9.19
C ASN A 479 -9.14 -20.34 -8.63
N GLU A 480 -10.16 -20.68 -9.42
CA GLU A 480 -11.21 -21.62 -9.02
C GLU A 480 -10.67 -23.06 -8.82
N ALA A 481 -9.62 -23.46 -9.56
CA ALA A 481 -8.89 -24.71 -9.30
C ALA A 481 -8.08 -24.66 -7.99
N LEU A 482 -7.39 -23.55 -7.72
CA LEU A 482 -6.60 -23.35 -6.50
C LEU A 482 -7.47 -23.22 -5.24
N ASP A 483 -8.69 -22.69 -5.38
CA ASP A 483 -9.69 -22.61 -4.30
C ASP A 483 -10.37 -23.97 -4.03
N THR A 484 -10.20 -24.98 -4.90
CA THR A 484 -10.86 -26.31 -4.78
C THR A 484 -9.90 -27.48 -4.57
N ILE A 485 -8.58 -27.27 -4.64
CA ILE A 485 -7.56 -28.31 -4.46
C ILE A 485 -6.86 -28.14 -3.10
N SER A 486 -6.77 -29.22 -2.32
CA SER A 486 -5.98 -29.24 -1.09
C SER A 486 -4.49 -29.07 -1.40
N PRO A 487 -3.71 -28.28 -0.62
CA PRO A 487 -2.28 -28.09 -0.87
C PRO A 487 -1.41 -29.35 -0.71
N PHE A 488 -2.00 -30.50 -0.37
CA PHE A 488 -1.36 -31.82 -0.37
C PHE A 488 -1.56 -32.63 -1.67
N ASP A 489 -2.57 -32.30 -2.48
CA ASP A 489 -3.01 -33.14 -3.62
C ASP A 489 -2.40 -32.71 -4.97
N ILE A 490 -1.49 -31.73 -4.98
CA ILE A 490 -0.76 -31.33 -6.18
C ILE A 490 0.42 -32.28 -6.38
N GLU A 491 0.23 -33.32 -7.20
CA GLU A 491 1.34 -34.10 -7.73
C GLU A 491 2.34 -33.17 -8.45
N VAL A 492 3.61 -33.29 -8.09
CA VAL A 492 4.68 -32.38 -8.52
C VAL A 492 4.81 -32.38 -10.05
N GLU A 493 4.51 -33.52 -10.67
CA GLU A 493 4.47 -33.77 -12.11
C GLU A 493 3.41 -32.92 -12.85
N MET A 494 2.20 -32.76 -12.28
CA MET A 494 1.15 -31.91 -12.88
C MET A 494 1.54 -30.43 -12.85
N ALA A 495 2.09 -29.96 -11.73
CA ALA A 495 2.64 -28.61 -11.65
C ALA A 495 3.83 -28.41 -12.61
N ARG A 496 4.68 -29.43 -12.77
CA ARG A 496 5.77 -29.46 -13.76
C ARG A 496 5.25 -29.39 -15.20
N ILE A 497 4.13 -30.05 -15.55
CA ILE A 497 3.52 -29.98 -16.89
C ILE A 497 3.00 -28.57 -17.18
N VAL A 498 2.22 -27.98 -16.27
CA VAL A 498 1.72 -26.59 -16.42
C VAL A 498 2.89 -25.60 -16.55
N LEU A 499 3.92 -25.75 -15.72
CA LEU A 499 5.13 -24.94 -15.81
C LEU A 499 5.92 -25.19 -17.10
N TRP A 500 6.04 -26.45 -17.58
CA TRP A 500 6.77 -26.79 -18.80
C TRP A 500 6.14 -26.17 -20.06
N ILE A 501 4.81 -26.20 -20.17
CA ILE A 501 4.06 -25.49 -21.23
C ILE A 501 4.38 -23.99 -21.18
N LEU A 502 4.42 -23.39 -19.99
CA LEU A 502 4.70 -21.97 -19.78
C LEU A 502 6.19 -21.58 -19.84
N TYR A 503 7.13 -22.53 -19.85
CA TYR A 503 8.57 -22.26 -19.70
C TYR A 503 9.40 -22.68 -20.94
N SER A 504 8.88 -23.57 -21.78
CA SER A 504 9.61 -24.21 -22.89
C SER A 504 10.11 -23.29 -24.02
N ARG A 505 9.56 -22.07 -24.18
CA ARG A 505 10.07 -21.06 -25.16
C ARG A 505 10.48 -19.71 -24.57
N PHE A 506 10.04 -19.33 -23.37
CA PHE A 506 10.40 -18.03 -22.74
C PHE A 506 11.90 -17.86 -22.45
N THR A 507 12.67 -18.95 -22.44
CA THR A 507 14.12 -18.96 -22.22
C THR A 507 14.96 -18.59 -23.46
N LYS A 508 14.38 -18.52 -24.68
CA LYS A 508 15.15 -18.30 -25.92
C LYS A 508 15.08 -16.88 -26.53
N HIS A 509 14.07 -16.06 -26.19
CA HIS A 509 14.02 -14.65 -26.61
C HIS A 509 13.46 -13.74 -25.49
N PRO A 510 14.32 -13.08 -24.70
CA PRO A 510 13.88 -12.23 -23.59
C PRO A 510 13.50 -10.81 -24.06
N THR A 511 12.25 -10.61 -24.45
CA THR A 511 11.70 -9.26 -24.72
C THR A 511 10.36 -9.01 -24.03
N ARG A 512 10.22 -7.82 -23.43
CA ARG A 512 9.02 -7.25 -22.76
C ARG A 512 8.64 -7.81 -21.38
N THR A 513 9.48 -7.45 -20.39
CA THR A 513 9.13 -6.88 -19.06
C THR A 513 8.17 -7.56 -18.08
N ASN A 514 7.12 -8.28 -18.49
CA ASN A 514 6.10 -8.79 -17.57
C ASN A 514 6.49 -10.14 -16.92
N THR A 515 7.33 -10.94 -17.58
CA THR A 515 7.80 -12.24 -17.08
C THR A 515 8.60 -12.13 -15.79
N THR A 516 9.42 -11.09 -15.62
CA THR A 516 10.22 -10.89 -14.39
C THR A 516 9.35 -10.70 -13.16
N LEU A 517 8.21 -10.00 -13.30
CA LEU A 517 7.25 -9.80 -12.22
C LEU A 517 6.58 -11.12 -11.83
N LEU A 518 6.09 -11.88 -12.83
CA LEU A 518 5.41 -13.15 -12.61
C LEU A 518 6.34 -14.22 -12.02
N HIS A 519 7.57 -14.33 -12.54
CA HIS A 519 8.60 -15.24 -12.03
C HIS A 519 8.96 -14.92 -10.56
N THR A 520 9.10 -13.63 -10.22
CA THR A 520 9.39 -13.20 -8.84
C THR A 520 8.22 -13.49 -7.88
N GLN A 521 6.97 -13.38 -8.35
CA GLN A 521 5.78 -13.70 -7.58
C GLN A 521 5.58 -15.22 -7.41
N LEU A 522 5.84 -16.02 -8.45
CA LEU A 522 5.70 -17.48 -8.41
C LEU A 522 6.82 -18.14 -7.60
N ALA A 523 8.08 -17.71 -7.76
CA ALA A 523 9.18 -18.19 -6.92
C ALA A 523 8.95 -17.90 -5.43
N ARG A 524 8.36 -16.74 -5.09
CA ARG A 524 7.94 -16.39 -3.72
C ARG A 524 6.73 -17.19 -3.21
N LYS A 525 5.92 -17.79 -4.10
CA LYS A 525 4.82 -18.72 -3.73
C LYS A 525 5.26 -20.18 -3.62
N MET A 526 6.35 -20.57 -4.30
CA MET A 526 6.86 -21.96 -4.30
C MET A 526 7.95 -22.21 -3.26
N ALA A 527 8.70 -21.18 -2.85
CA ALA A 527 9.55 -21.26 -1.68
C ALA A 527 8.70 -21.26 -0.39
N LYS A 528 8.94 -22.22 0.52
CA LYS A 528 8.34 -22.18 1.86
C LYS A 528 8.77 -20.88 2.58
N ALA A 529 7.92 -20.38 3.48
CA ALA A 529 8.24 -19.15 4.20
C ALA A 529 9.48 -19.35 5.10
N ARG A 530 10.41 -18.40 5.04
CA ARG A 530 11.59 -18.32 5.91
C ARG A 530 11.50 -16.97 6.60
N VAL A 531 11.21 -16.99 7.90
CA VAL A 531 10.55 -15.90 8.61
C VAL A 531 11.42 -15.41 9.77
N ILE A 532 11.78 -14.13 9.75
CA ILE A 532 12.22 -13.45 10.96
C ILE A 532 10.97 -12.88 11.65
N TYR A 533 10.80 -13.21 12.93
CA TYR A 533 9.94 -12.44 13.82
C TYR A 533 10.80 -11.52 14.68
N TRP A 534 10.65 -10.21 14.54
CA TRP A 534 11.46 -9.22 15.26
C TRP A 534 10.66 -8.67 16.45
N PHE A 535 11.04 -9.09 17.66
CA PHE A 535 10.53 -8.52 18.89
C PHE A 535 11.14 -7.12 19.10
N ARG A 536 10.29 -6.13 19.43
CA ARG A 536 10.66 -4.72 19.60
C ARG A 536 10.17 -4.18 20.96
N THR A 537 8.85 -4.09 21.14
CA THR A 537 8.24 -3.61 22.39
C THR A 537 7.05 -4.50 22.81
N ASP A 538 7.05 -5.73 22.32
CA ASP A 538 5.98 -6.73 22.33
C ASP A 538 6.48 -8.06 22.93
N LEU A 539 7.21 -8.02 24.05
CA LEU A 539 7.91 -9.17 24.65
C LEU A 539 6.98 -10.21 25.31
N ARG A 540 6.05 -10.78 24.53
CA ARG A 540 5.04 -11.77 24.94
C ARG A 540 4.70 -12.75 23.82
N LEU A 541 4.20 -13.92 24.18
CA LEU A 541 3.62 -14.90 23.26
C LEU A 541 2.09 -14.88 23.28
N TYR A 542 1.46 -14.54 24.42
CA TYR A 542 0.03 -14.33 24.53
C TYR A 542 -0.40 -13.05 23.81
N ASP A 543 -1.45 -13.13 23.00
CA ASP A 543 -2.08 -11.99 22.36
C ASP A 543 -1.13 -11.07 21.55
N SER A 544 -0.22 -11.68 20.79
CA SER A 544 0.54 -11.01 19.71
C SER A 544 -0.10 -11.31 18.33
N PRO A 545 -0.80 -10.34 17.71
CA PRO A 545 -1.40 -10.52 16.39
C PRO A 545 -0.36 -10.62 15.27
N ALA A 546 0.81 -10.01 15.46
CA ALA A 546 1.93 -10.10 14.55
C ALA A 546 2.57 -11.49 14.60
N LEU A 547 2.81 -12.05 15.80
CA LEU A 547 3.34 -13.41 15.96
C LEU A 547 2.39 -14.44 15.35
N LYS A 548 1.07 -14.31 15.61
CA LYS A 548 0.06 -15.17 14.99
C LYS A 548 0.12 -15.11 13.46
N ALA A 549 0.20 -13.91 12.89
CA ALA A 549 0.32 -13.73 11.45
C ALA A 549 1.65 -14.27 10.86
N ALA A 550 2.75 -14.26 11.62
CA ALA A 550 4.03 -14.83 11.23
C ALA A 550 4.02 -16.37 11.23
N LEU A 551 3.34 -16.97 12.21
CA LEU A 551 3.15 -18.43 12.30
C LEU A 551 2.18 -18.94 11.22
N ASP A 552 1.16 -18.16 10.86
CA ASP A 552 0.20 -18.47 9.79
C ASP A 552 0.84 -18.51 8.38
N LEU A 553 2.11 -18.10 8.23
CA LEU A 553 2.89 -18.29 7.00
C LEU A 553 3.39 -19.75 6.81
N ASN A 554 3.20 -20.63 7.81
CA ASN A 554 3.65 -22.02 7.82
C ASN A 554 5.13 -22.17 7.43
N ALA A 555 6.00 -21.55 8.23
CA ALA A 555 7.42 -21.39 7.93
C ALA A 555 8.20 -22.71 7.96
N GLU A 556 9.13 -22.86 7.00
CA GLU A 556 10.19 -23.87 7.00
C GLU A 556 11.25 -23.58 8.07
N ALA A 557 11.51 -22.29 8.30
CA ALA A 557 12.50 -21.82 9.25
C ALA A 557 12.01 -20.52 9.89
N PHE A 558 12.06 -20.45 11.22
CA PHE A 558 11.50 -19.34 12.01
C PHE A 558 12.51 -18.85 13.06
N TRP A 559 12.97 -17.61 12.92
CA TRP A 559 13.92 -16.99 13.86
C TRP A 559 13.24 -15.87 14.65
N PRO A 560 12.93 -16.06 15.94
CA PRO A 560 12.50 -14.99 16.83
C PRO A 560 13.71 -14.18 17.30
N ILE A 561 13.90 -12.98 16.76
CA ILE A 561 15.08 -12.12 16.95
C ILE A 561 14.77 -10.94 17.87
N TRP A 562 15.76 -10.57 18.69
CA TRP A 562 15.91 -9.23 19.24
C TRP A 562 17.18 -8.56 18.68
N THR A 563 17.11 -7.27 18.39
CA THR A 563 18.26 -6.46 17.94
C THR A 563 18.76 -5.57 19.06
N TRP A 564 19.98 -5.83 19.56
CA TRP A 564 20.63 -5.00 20.57
C TRP A 564 21.18 -3.74 19.89
N ASP A 565 20.29 -2.75 19.74
CA ASP A 565 20.57 -1.52 19.00
C ASP A 565 21.52 -0.60 19.79
N PRO A 566 22.73 -0.28 19.26
CA PRO A 566 23.68 0.58 19.95
C PRO A 566 23.19 2.03 20.12
N HIS A 567 22.21 2.49 19.34
CA HIS A 567 21.53 3.76 19.60
C HIS A 567 20.78 3.74 20.94
N TYR A 568 20.17 2.60 21.29
CA TYR A 568 19.50 2.44 22.58
C TYR A 568 20.50 2.21 23.73
N VAL A 569 21.57 1.43 23.49
CA VAL A 569 22.58 1.12 24.52
C VAL A 569 23.44 2.33 24.90
N TYR A 570 23.92 3.12 23.92
CA TYR A 570 24.87 4.20 24.17
C TYR A 570 24.26 5.61 24.02
N LYS A 571 23.31 5.81 23.10
CA LYS A 571 22.78 7.14 22.74
C LYS A 571 21.41 7.48 23.34
N THR A 572 20.85 6.56 24.15
CA THR A 572 19.63 6.77 24.93
C THR A 572 19.96 6.69 26.42
N ARG A 573 19.51 7.65 27.23
CA ARG A 573 19.78 7.69 28.68
C ARG A 573 18.84 6.73 29.43
N VAL A 574 19.39 5.64 29.98
CA VAL A 574 18.64 4.52 30.58
C VAL A 574 19.27 4.11 31.92
N GLY A 575 18.54 4.25 33.03
CA GLY A 575 18.99 3.80 34.35
C GLY A 575 19.02 2.27 34.49
N VAL A 576 20.00 1.76 35.25
CA VAL A 576 20.28 0.32 35.49
C VAL A 576 19.05 -0.52 35.82
N ASN A 577 18.11 0.02 36.61
CA ASN A 577 16.87 -0.67 36.97
C ASN A 577 16.01 -1.05 35.75
N ARG A 578 15.96 -0.20 34.70
CA ARG A 578 15.22 -0.51 33.47
C ARG A 578 15.97 -1.52 32.59
N TRP A 579 17.31 -1.52 32.61
CA TRP A 579 18.11 -2.57 31.96
C TRP A 579 17.82 -3.95 32.57
N GLN A 580 17.79 -4.08 33.90
CA GLN A 580 17.42 -5.34 34.56
C GLN A 580 16.02 -5.82 34.16
N PHE A 581 15.05 -4.91 34.12
CA PHE A 581 13.67 -5.25 33.76
C PHE A 581 13.57 -5.73 32.30
N LEU A 582 14.28 -5.08 31.36
CA LEU A 582 14.37 -5.54 29.96
C LEU A 582 15.02 -6.93 29.87
N ILE A 583 16.15 -7.14 30.55
CA ILE A 583 16.88 -8.42 30.59
C ILE A 583 15.98 -9.53 31.16
N ASP A 584 15.18 -9.24 32.18
CA ASP A 584 14.19 -10.18 32.72
C ASP A 584 13.12 -10.55 31.68
N CYS A 585 12.51 -9.55 31.03
CA CYS A 585 11.50 -9.73 29.99
C CYS A 585 12.01 -10.63 28.85
N GLN A 586 13.22 -10.37 28.38
CA GLN A 586 13.87 -11.13 27.31
C GLN A 586 14.22 -12.56 27.75
N ASN A 587 14.67 -12.76 28.99
CA ASN A 587 14.96 -14.08 29.53
C ASN A 587 13.69 -14.92 29.72
N ASP A 588 12.59 -14.34 30.19
CA ASP A 588 11.30 -15.02 30.34
C ASP A 588 10.65 -15.37 28.99
N LEU A 589 10.70 -14.44 28.02
CA LEU A 589 10.29 -14.70 26.64
C LEU A 589 11.12 -15.82 26.02
N SER A 590 12.45 -15.78 26.16
CA SER A 590 13.33 -16.82 25.62
C SER A 590 13.02 -18.19 26.21
N LYS A 591 12.81 -18.30 27.53
CA LYS A 591 12.41 -19.55 28.20
C LYS A 591 11.05 -20.04 27.72
N SER A 592 10.13 -19.14 27.41
CA SER A 592 8.80 -19.48 26.90
C SER A 592 8.84 -19.94 25.44
N ILE A 593 9.71 -19.35 24.60
CA ILE A 593 10.02 -19.86 23.25
C ILE A 593 10.60 -21.28 23.33
N THR A 594 11.64 -21.50 24.15
CA THR A 594 12.28 -22.82 24.31
C THR A 594 11.31 -23.87 24.88
N ARG A 595 10.26 -23.46 25.61
CA ARG A 595 9.18 -24.36 26.06
C ARG A 595 8.24 -24.79 24.93
N LEU A 596 8.06 -23.97 23.89
CA LEU A 596 7.28 -24.31 22.69
C LEU A 596 8.10 -25.08 21.64
N ASN A 597 9.42 -24.86 21.59
CA ASN A 597 10.35 -25.63 20.78
C ASN A 597 11.76 -25.64 21.43
N PRO A 598 12.27 -26.79 21.92
CA PRO A 598 13.60 -26.91 22.51
C PRO A 598 14.77 -26.47 21.63
N ASN A 599 14.61 -26.50 20.30
CA ASN A 599 15.63 -26.05 19.33
C ASN A 599 15.68 -24.52 19.18
N SER A 600 14.67 -23.80 19.71
CA SER A 600 14.49 -22.36 19.55
C SER A 600 14.67 -21.60 20.88
N LYS A 601 15.06 -20.33 20.77
CA LYS A 601 15.22 -19.37 21.87
C LYS A 601 15.10 -17.95 21.32
N LEU A 602 15.05 -16.92 22.16
CA LEU A 602 15.18 -15.55 21.66
C LEU A 602 16.61 -15.35 21.13
N PHE A 603 16.74 -15.04 19.85
CA PHE A 603 18.03 -14.79 19.20
C PHE A 603 18.41 -13.32 19.36
N LEU A 604 19.21 -13.00 20.38
CA LEU A 604 19.67 -11.62 20.60
C LEU A 604 20.95 -11.33 19.81
N MET A 605 20.82 -10.45 18.82
CA MET A 605 21.84 -10.05 17.85
C MET A 605 22.46 -8.72 18.24
N ARG A 606 23.79 -8.65 18.32
CA ARG A 606 24.54 -7.48 18.83
C ARG A 606 24.90 -6.46 17.74
N GLU A 607 23.91 -6.06 16.94
CA GLU A 607 24.06 -5.09 15.86
C GLU A 607 22.74 -4.31 15.64
N ALA A 608 22.83 -3.09 15.09
CA ALA A 608 21.68 -2.24 14.76
C ALA A 608 20.81 -2.88 13.65
N PRO A 609 19.47 -2.79 13.71
CA PRO A 609 18.57 -3.44 12.76
C PRO A 609 18.79 -3.01 11.30
N GLN A 610 19.20 -1.76 11.08
CA GLN A 610 19.38 -1.16 9.75
C GLN A 610 20.53 -1.80 8.97
N THR A 611 21.60 -2.21 9.65
CA THR A 611 22.80 -2.84 9.07
C THR A 611 22.71 -4.36 9.13
N LEU A 612 22.11 -4.90 10.20
CA LEU A 612 21.94 -6.32 10.46
C LEU A 612 20.97 -7.02 9.50
N PHE A 613 19.76 -6.48 9.30
CA PHE A 613 18.74 -7.17 8.49
C PHE A 613 19.19 -7.39 7.04
N PRO A 614 19.83 -6.43 6.33
CA PRO A 614 20.44 -6.68 5.03
C PRO A 614 21.51 -7.79 5.00
N LYS A 615 22.15 -8.11 6.12
CA LYS A 615 23.08 -9.26 6.23
C LYS A 615 22.31 -10.56 6.45
N LEU A 616 21.42 -10.60 7.45
CA LEU A 616 20.58 -11.78 7.77
C LEU A 616 19.68 -12.21 6.60
N PHE A 617 19.08 -11.28 5.87
CA PHE A 617 18.22 -11.59 4.71
C PHE A 617 18.97 -12.38 3.63
N ARG A 618 20.26 -12.08 3.42
CA ARG A 618 21.13 -12.81 2.49
C ARG A 618 21.57 -14.15 3.06
N ALA A 619 22.12 -14.17 4.28
CA ALA A 619 22.63 -15.38 4.92
C ALA A 619 21.53 -16.46 5.08
N TRP A 620 20.39 -16.09 5.66
CA TRP A 620 19.32 -17.02 5.99
C TRP A 620 18.24 -17.15 4.90
N LYS A 621 18.38 -16.44 3.77
CA LYS A 621 17.47 -16.48 2.61
C LYS A 621 16.02 -16.16 3.02
N ILE A 622 15.86 -15.06 3.78
CA ILE A 622 14.60 -14.67 4.41
C ILE A 622 13.59 -14.21 3.35
N THR A 623 12.36 -14.70 3.44
CA THR A 623 11.25 -14.27 2.57
C THR A 623 10.30 -13.30 3.25
N HIS A 624 10.23 -13.30 4.59
CA HIS A 624 9.37 -12.42 5.38
C HIS A 624 10.07 -11.91 6.65
N LEU A 625 9.94 -10.62 6.93
CA LEU A 625 10.17 -10.00 8.24
C LEU A 625 8.80 -9.61 8.81
N VAL A 626 8.52 -9.96 10.06
CA VAL A 626 7.27 -9.63 10.76
C VAL A 626 7.57 -9.08 12.15
N PHE A 627 6.84 -8.05 12.56
CA PHE A 627 6.90 -7.42 13.88
C PHE A 627 5.55 -6.74 14.20
N GLU A 628 5.32 -6.39 15.47
CA GLU A 628 4.15 -5.61 15.88
C GLU A 628 4.37 -4.11 15.57
N LYS A 629 3.35 -3.41 15.07
CA LYS A 629 3.43 -1.96 14.82
C LYS A 629 3.58 -1.21 16.15
N ASP A 630 4.61 -0.37 16.23
CA ASP A 630 4.73 0.64 17.27
C ASP A 630 4.19 2.00 16.81
N THR A 631 3.92 2.87 17.79
CA THR A 631 3.42 4.24 17.65
C THR A 631 4.46 5.29 18.02
N ASP A 632 5.58 4.87 18.62
CA ASP A 632 6.73 5.74 18.90
C ASP A 632 7.31 6.36 17.62
N PRO A 633 7.64 7.67 17.58
CA PRO A 633 8.23 8.32 16.41
C PRO A 633 9.54 7.71 15.90
N TYR A 634 10.31 7.04 16.75
CA TYR A 634 11.52 6.29 16.35
C TYR A 634 11.20 5.01 15.57
N ALA A 635 9.96 4.51 15.65
CA ALA A 635 9.59 3.14 15.30
C ALA A 635 8.37 3.02 14.36
N ARG A 636 7.91 4.13 13.76
CA ARG A 636 6.61 4.23 13.08
C ARG A 636 6.58 3.60 11.67
N ASP A 637 6.03 2.39 11.58
CA ASP A 637 5.84 1.61 10.34
C ASP A 637 4.34 1.32 10.03
N GLU A 638 3.99 1.10 8.74
CA GLU A 638 2.62 0.79 8.29
C GLU A 638 2.21 -0.70 8.50
N MET A 639 2.11 -1.16 9.75
CA MET A 639 1.78 -2.58 10.07
C MET A 639 0.61 -2.77 11.07
N ARG A 640 0.41 -4.00 11.58
CA ARG A 640 -0.72 -4.39 12.44
C ARG A 640 -0.49 -4.02 13.91
N TYR A 641 -1.50 -3.45 14.56
CA TYR A 641 -1.46 -3.01 15.97
C TYR A 641 -1.77 -4.12 16.98
N GLY A 642 -1.23 -3.96 18.19
CA GLY A 642 -1.59 -4.73 19.39
C GLY A 642 -1.34 -3.97 20.71
N ARG A 643 -0.37 -3.04 20.68
CA ARG A 643 0.12 -2.17 21.78
C ARG A 643 -0.92 -1.25 22.44
N THR A 644 -1.99 -0.88 21.74
CA THR A 644 -3.10 -0.02 22.21
C THR A 644 -4.45 -0.74 22.10
N LEU A 645 -5.52 -0.23 22.74
CA LEU A 645 -6.86 -0.85 22.63
C LEU A 645 -7.43 -0.72 21.22
N TRP A 646 -7.13 0.39 20.54
CA TRP A 646 -7.37 0.63 19.13
C TRP A 646 -6.13 1.20 18.44
N ASP A 647 -6.00 1.02 17.12
CA ASP A 647 -4.95 1.72 16.35
C ASP A 647 -5.07 3.25 16.51
N SER A 648 -3.94 3.91 16.77
CA SER A 648 -3.93 5.34 17.14
C SER A 648 -4.16 6.28 15.95
N ASP A 649 -3.79 5.88 14.74
CA ASP A 649 -4.02 6.68 13.53
C ASP A 649 -5.51 6.62 13.13
N GLU A 650 -6.12 5.43 13.19
CA GLU A 650 -7.59 5.31 13.07
C GLU A 650 -8.32 6.04 14.21
N LEU A 651 -7.80 6.04 15.45
CA LEU A 651 -8.41 6.79 16.56
C LEU A 651 -8.44 8.31 16.30
N VAL A 652 -7.34 8.88 15.80
CA VAL A 652 -7.24 10.29 15.36
C VAL A 652 -8.24 10.57 14.24
N LYS A 653 -8.29 9.69 13.23
CA LYS A 653 -9.21 9.77 12.08
C LYS A 653 -10.69 9.74 12.51
N LYS A 654 -11.10 8.85 13.42
CA LYS A 654 -12.47 8.80 13.98
C LYS A 654 -12.79 9.93 14.99
N ASN A 655 -11.77 10.62 15.50
CA ASN A 655 -11.87 11.87 16.27
C ASN A 655 -11.98 13.13 15.36
N GLY A 656 -12.06 12.95 14.04
CA GLY A 656 -12.18 14.04 13.07
C GLY A 656 -10.84 14.70 12.72
N ASP A 657 -9.83 13.84 12.55
CA ASP A 657 -8.43 14.17 12.25
C ASP A 657 -7.80 15.18 13.24
N LYS A 658 -7.92 14.83 14.53
CA LYS A 658 -7.53 15.67 15.67
C LYS A 658 -6.92 14.83 16.78
N PRO A 659 -6.02 15.39 17.61
CA PRO A 659 -5.43 14.66 18.73
C PRO A 659 -6.49 14.41 19.81
N THR A 660 -6.40 13.26 20.48
CA THR A 660 -7.27 12.89 21.60
C THR A 660 -6.85 13.61 22.88
N MET A 661 -7.29 14.86 23.04
CA MET A 661 -6.98 15.69 24.22
C MET A 661 -7.82 15.35 25.47
N SER A 662 -8.64 14.30 25.43
CA SER A 662 -9.49 13.86 26.56
C SER A 662 -9.96 12.41 26.41
N ILE A 663 -10.21 11.72 27.53
CA ILE A 663 -10.84 10.38 27.54
C ILE A 663 -12.19 10.38 26.82
N SER A 664 -12.98 11.46 26.94
CA SER A 664 -14.29 11.56 26.28
C SER A 664 -14.19 11.51 24.76
N GLN A 665 -13.09 12.00 24.17
CA GLN A 665 -12.82 11.83 22.74
C GLN A 665 -12.48 10.38 22.40
N VAL A 666 -11.67 9.69 23.21
CA VAL A 666 -11.38 8.24 23.01
C VAL A 666 -12.67 7.42 23.09
N GLN A 667 -13.50 7.66 24.11
CA GLN A 667 -14.80 7.00 24.29
C GLN A 667 -15.77 7.27 23.12
N ALA A 668 -15.68 8.43 22.47
CA ALA A 668 -16.48 8.79 21.31
C ALA A 668 -15.86 8.39 19.96
N ALA A 669 -14.58 8.02 19.90
CA ALA A 669 -13.85 7.69 18.67
C ALA A 669 -13.59 6.19 18.52
N GLY A 670 -13.09 5.51 19.55
CA GLY A 670 -12.75 4.09 19.54
C GLY A 670 -13.89 3.18 19.05
N PRO A 671 -15.12 3.30 19.58
CA PRO A 671 -16.27 2.51 19.10
C PRO A 671 -16.66 2.72 17.64
N LYS A 672 -16.18 3.79 16.96
CA LYS A 672 -16.36 4.01 15.50
C LYS A 672 -15.30 3.31 14.65
N ILE A 673 -14.28 2.73 15.27
CA ILE A 673 -13.30 1.83 14.64
C ILE A 673 -13.85 0.40 14.72
N GLY A 674 -14.28 0.00 15.91
CA GLY A 674 -14.87 -1.30 16.20
C GLY A 674 -14.83 -1.63 17.70
N PRO A 675 -15.31 -2.82 18.12
CA PRO A 675 -15.05 -3.34 19.47
C PRO A 675 -13.55 -3.59 19.66
N VAL A 676 -13.07 -3.51 20.91
CA VAL A 676 -11.69 -3.89 21.26
C VAL A 676 -11.50 -5.38 20.94
N PRO A 677 -10.50 -5.78 20.13
CA PRO A 677 -10.30 -7.19 19.78
C PRO A 677 -10.13 -8.07 21.03
N LYS A 678 -10.78 -9.24 21.05
CA LYS A 678 -10.54 -10.26 22.10
C LYS A 678 -9.10 -10.79 22.00
N PRO A 679 -8.48 -11.23 23.11
CA PRO A 679 -7.07 -11.63 23.10
C PRO A 679 -6.84 -12.96 22.36
N ILE A 680 -5.73 -13.08 21.65
CA ILE A 680 -5.30 -14.34 21.00
C ILE A 680 -4.58 -15.21 22.04
N PRO A 681 -4.83 -16.54 22.13
CA PRO A 681 -4.09 -17.42 23.04
C PRO A 681 -2.62 -17.58 22.63
N VAL A 682 -1.79 -18.10 23.56
CA VAL A 682 -0.41 -18.50 23.28
C VAL A 682 -0.37 -19.54 22.14
N PRO A 683 0.58 -19.47 21.20
CA PRO A 683 0.83 -20.55 20.24
C PRO A 683 1.09 -21.89 20.93
N THR A 684 0.60 -23.00 20.34
CA THR A 684 0.81 -24.36 20.88
C THR A 684 2.16 -24.96 20.52
N SER A 685 2.87 -24.36 19.55
CA SER A 685 4.16 -24.79 19.03
C SER A 685 4.84 -23.62 18.30
N MET A 686 6.13 -23.74 18.01
CA MET A 686 6.88 -22.80 17.18
C MET A 686 7.76 -23.59 16.19
N PRO A 687 7.85 -23.20 14.90
CA PRO A 687 8.72 -23.90 13.95
C PRO A 687 10.19 -23.85 14.38
N ASP A 688 10.99 -24.77 13.86
CA ASP A 688 12.44 -24.75 14.09
C ASP A 688 13.09 -23.49 13.49
N PRO A 689 14.14 -22.96 14.13
CA PRO A 689 15.06 -22.05 13.43
C PRO A 689 15.77 -22.82 12.32
N GLY A 690 16.09 -22.12 11.23
CA GLY A 690 16.98 -22.68 10.21
C GLY A 690 18.43 -22.68 10.68
N GLU A 691 19.36 -22.74 9.72
CA GLU A 691 20.79 -22.52 10.02
C GLU A 691 20.99 -21.21 10.82
N THR A 692 21.81 -21.29 11.86
CA THR A 692 22.12 -20.18 12.79
C THR A 692 23.56 -19.71 12.68
N THR A 693 24.40 -20.41 11.91
CA THR A 693 25.73 -19.96 11.49
C THR A 693 25.64 -18.61 10.79
N LEU A 694 26.53 -17.68 11.12
CA LEU A 694 26.65 -16.37 10.46
C LEU A 694 28.09 -16.18 9.99
N ASP A 695 28.28 -16.10 8.68
CA ASP A 695 29.57 -15.83 8.02
C ASP A 695 29.51 -14.43 7.39
N PHE A 696 29.59 -13.39 8.24
CA PHE A 696 29.72 -11.99 7.84
C PHE A 696 30.29 -11.14 8.98
N GLU A 697 30.91 -10.02 8.63
CA GLU A 697 31.47 -9.06 9.60
C GLU A 697 30.36 -8.27 10.33
N GLN A 698 30.51 -8.12 11.63
CA GLN A 698 29.67 -7.28 12.49
C GLN A 698 29.99 -5.80 12.27
N GLU A 699 28.98 -4.94 12.29
CA GLU A 699 29.17 -3.49 12.31
C GLU A 699 29.26 -3.00 13.76
N VAL A 700 30.49 -2.78 14.24
CA VAL A 700 30.77 -2.38 15.62
C VAL A 700 30.52 -0.87 15.80
N PRO A 701 29.74 -0.44 16.81
CA PRO A 701 29.40 0.97 17.01
C PRO A 701 30.57 1.81 17.52
N GLU A 702 30.60 3.09 17.14
CA GLU A 702 31.48 4.07 17.78
C GLU A 702 31.12 4.28 19.27
N GLN A 703 31.99 3.82 20.18
CA GLN A 703 31.82 3.98 21.63
C GLN A 703 32.18 5.39 22.15
N ASN A 704 32.39 6.36 21.26
CA ASN A 704 32.88 7.72 21.59
C ASN A 704 31.88 8.59 22.38
N GLN A 705 30.62 8.16 22.52
CA GLN A 705 29.55 8.93 23.16
C GLN A 705 28.55 7.98 23.83
N ASP A 706 28.81 7.64 25.09
CA ASP A 706 27.93 6.82 25.92
C ASP A 706 27.23 7.68 26.99
N LEU A 707 25.93 7.93 26.84
CA LEU A 707 25.13 8.69 27.80
C LEU A 707 24.90 7.93 29.13
N ASN A 708 25.21 6.63 29.15
CA ASN A 708 25.08 5.73 30.29
C ASN A 708 26.43 5.40 30.96
N GLU A 709 27.55 5.96 30.50
CA GLU A 709 28.90 5.78 31.08
C GLU A 709 28.90 6.01 32.60
N GLY A 710 28.24 7.08 33.06
CA GLY A 710 28.10 7.40 34.49
C GLY A 710 27.25 6.44 35.34
N TYR A 711 26.76 5.33 34.76
CA TYR A 711 26.16 4.20 35.47
C TYR A 711 27.01 2.92 35.41
N ARG A 712 28.11 2.89 34.64
CA ARG A 712 28.95 1.70 34.46
C ARG A 712 30.13 1.68 35.45
N GLU A 713 30.43 0.49 35.96
CA GLU A 713 31.61 0.19 36.79
C GLU A 713 32.73 -0.48 35.96
N GLU A 714 32.37 -1.15 34.86
CA GLU A 714 33.30 -1.75 33.90
C GLU A 714 32.98 -1.34 32.45
N LYS A 715 33.90 -1.62 31.51
CA LYS A 715 33.63 -1.43 30.08
C LYS A 715 32.56 -2.42 29.58
N ASP A 716 31.65 -1.94 28.73
CA ASP A 716 30.73 -2.75 27.94
C ASP A 716 31.47 -3.73 27.01
N LYS A 717 31.16 -5.03 27.15
CA LYS A 717 31.71 -6.17 26.38
C LYS A 717 30.65 -6.76 25.44
N SER A 718 29.41 -6.25 25.44
CA SER A 718 28.28 -6.85 24.71
C SER A 718 28.30 -6.62 23.20
N TYR A 719 29.39 -6.08 22.65
CA TYR A 719 29.58 -5.79 21.22
C TYR A 719 30.92 -6.30 20.67
N GLU A 720 31.64 -7.17 21.40
CA GLU A 720 32.88 -7.80 20.90
C GLU A 720 32.63 -8.76 19.72
N ASN A 721 31.44 -9.35 19.66
CA ASN A 721 30.96 -10.22 18.58
C ASN A 721 29.45 -10.01 18.38
N ILE A 722 28.89 -10.47 17.24
CA ILE A 722 27.44 -10.45 16.96
C ILE A 722 26.66 -11.40 17.88
N ALA A 723 27.30 -12.52 18.25
CA ALA A 723 26.89 -13.42 19.32
C ALA A 723 27.54 -12.98 20.66
N GLY A 724 27.04 -13.50 21.79
CA GLY A 724 27.60 -13.22 23.11
C GLY A 724 28.96 -13.88 23.36
N PRO A 725 29.58 -13.63 24.53
CA PRO A 725 30.93 -14.12 24.85
C PRO A 725 31.13 -15.65 24.75
N ASN A 726 30.05 -16.42 24.84
CA ASN A 726 30.06 -17.88 24.70
C ASN A 726 29.88 -18.36 23.24
N GLY A 727 29.88 -17.45 22.26
CA GLY A 727 29.58 -17.75 20.85
C GLY A 727 28.10 -17.96 20.54
N ASP A 728 27.19 -17.58 21.45
CA ASP A 728 25.76 -17.86 21.34
C ASP A 728 24.87 -16.60 21.44
N PHE A 729 23.68 -16.64 20.85
CA PHE A 729 22.75 -15.50 20.81
C PHE A 729 21.96 -15.27 22.11
N ALA A 730 22.58 -15.48 23.28
CA ALA A 730 21.95 -15.27 24.59
C ALA A 730 21.70 -13.78 24.90
N VAL A 731 20.74 -13.57 25.80
CA VAL A 731 20.44 -12.27 26.43
C VAL A 731 21.61 -11.85 27.32
N PRO A 732 22.13 -10.61 27.22
CA PRO A 732 23.28 -10.17 28.00
C PRO A 732 22.93 -9.98 29.49
N THR A 733 23.92 -10.17 30.35
CA THR A 733 23.87 -9.81 31.76
C THR A 733 24.21 -8.33 31.99
N LEU A 734 23.82 -7.78 33.15
CA LEU A 734 24.27 -6.43 33.56
C LEU A 734 25.81 -6.33 33.60
N ALA A 735 26.50 -7.40 33.99
CA ALA A 735 27.97 -7.44 34.05
C ALA A 735 28.65 -7.44 32.66
N GLU A 736 28.03 -8.04 31.63
CA GLU A 736 28.49 -7.89 30.24
C GLU A 736 28.36 -6.44 29.76
N LEU A 737 27.33 -5.73 30.22
CA LEU A 737 27.11 -4.30 29.96
C LEU A 737 27.93 -3.40 30.91
N GLY A 738 28.72 -3.97 31.82
CA GLY A 738 29.50 -3.23 32.81
C GLY A 738 28.68 -2.46 33.86
N PHE A 739 27.38 -2.74 34.00
CA PHE A 739 26.52 -2.11 35.01
C PHE A 739 26.57 -2.85 36.37
N PRO A 740 26.43 -2.12 37.50
CA PRO A 740 26.26 -2.73 38.82
C PRO A 740 24.93 -3.51 38.91
N PRO A 741 24.75 -4.36 39.95
CA PRO A 741 23.47 -4.98 40.25
C PRO A 741 22.35 -3.95 40.42
N ALA A 742 21.21 -4.17 39.76
CA ALA A 742 20.04 -3.31 39.88
C ALA A 742 19.44 -3.36 41.30
N THR A 743 18.97 -2.21 41.78
CA THR A 743 18.38 -2.05 43.12
C THR A 743 16.87 -2.30 43.15
N THR A 744 16.20 -2.38 42.00
CA THR A 744 14.75 -2.51 41.94
C THR A 744 14.24 -3.87 42.42
N PRO A 745 13.17 -3.91 43.26
CA PRO A 745 12.47 -5.14 43.61
C PRO A 745 11.51 -5.61 42.51
N HIS A 746 11.33 -4.85 41.42
CA HIS A 746 10.37 -5.13 40.37
C HIS A 746 11.03 -5.89 39.22
N ARG A 747 10.49 -7.06 38.84
CA ARG A 747 11.08 -7.97 37.86
C ARG A 747 10.23 -8.09 36.60
N GLY A 748 10.89 -8.21 35.45
CA GLY A 748 10.24 -8.33 34.15
C GLY A 748 9.73 -9.73 33.82
N GLY A 749 9.04 -9.84 32.67
CA GLY A 749 8.51 -11.11 32.14
C GLY A 749 7.01 -11.10 31.90
N GLU A 750 6.57 -11.87 30.89
CA GLU A 750 5.18 -12.20 30.61
C GLU A 750 4.60 -13.09 31.71
N THR A 751 5.37 -14.07 32.20
CA THR A 751 4.97 -14.94 33.33
C THR A 751 4.61 -14.11 34.56
N VAL A 752 5.43 -13.10 34.88
CA VAL A 752 5.20 -12.18 36.02
C VAL A 752 3.99 -11.27 35.75
N ALA A 753 3.86 -10.75 34.52
CA ALA A 753 2.74 -9.90 34.12
C ALA A 753 1.38 -10.60 34.23
N LEU A 754 1.28 -11.82 33.70
CA LEU A 754 0.06 -12.63 33.71
C LEU A 754 -0.32 -13.04 35.13
N SER A 755 0.65 -13.43 35.96
CA SER A 755 0.41 -13.72 37.39
C SER A 755 -0.12 -12.49 38.14
N SER A 756 0.50 -11.33 37.94
CA SER A 756 0.12 -10.07 38.61
C SER A 756 -1.26 -9.55 38.16
N LEU A 757 -1.61 -9.76 36.89
CA LEU A 757 -2.96 -9.49 36.39
C LEU A 757 -3.99 -10.49 36.96
N HIS A 758 -3.65 -11.78 37.05
CA HIS A 758 -4.53 -12.80 37.63
C HIS A 758 -4.80 -12.55 39.12
N GLU A 759 -3.78 -12.18 39.90
CA GLU A 759 -3.95 -11.77 41.30
C GLU A 759 -4.87 -10.55 41.41
N THR A 760 -4.65 -9.53 40.57
CA THR A 760 -5.49 -8.34 40.47
C THR A 760 -6.96 -8.71 40.24
N THR A 761 -7.27 -9.50 39.20
CA THR A 761 -8.65 -9.82 38.79
C THR A 761 -9.33 -10.86 39.67
N SER A 762 -8.56 -11.70 40.36
CA SER A 762 -9.07 -12.59 41.41
C SER A 762 -9.71 -11.80 42.57
N ASN A 763 -9.19 -10.60 42.88
CA ASN A 763 -9.83 -9.67 43.80
C ASN A 763 -10.94 -8.87 43.10
N ALA A 764 -12.05 -9.55 42.82
CA ALA A 764 -13.18 -9.00 42.07
C ALA A 764 -13.74 -7.68 42.67
N THR A 765 -13.73 -7.52 44.00
CA THR A 765 -14.14 -6.27 44.66
C THR A 765 -13.17 -5.13 44.37
N TYR A 766 -11.86 -5.35 44.50
CA TYR A 766 -10.84 -4.35 44.14
C TYR A 766 -10.95 -3.97 42.67
N THR A 767 -10.96 -4.94 41.75
CA THR A 767 -11.08 -4.71 40.31
C THR A 767 -12.34 -3.93 39.93
N ALA A 768 -13.49 -4.28 40.51
CA ALA A 768 -14.76 -3.61 40.21
C ALA A 768 -14.84 -2.19 40.80
N THR A 769 -14.43 -2.00 42.06
CA THR A 769 -14.66 -0.73 42.79
C THR A 769 -13.49 0.28 42.68
N PHE A 770 -12.36 -0.14 42.11
CA PHE A 770 -11.13 0.65 41.93
C PHE A 770 -11.39 2.11 41.51
N GLN A 771 -10.83 3.06 42.25
CA GLN A 771 -10.90 4.48 41.94
C GLN A 771 -9.52 5.10 42.12
N LYS A 772 -8.82 5.41 41.01
CA LYS A 772 -7.46 5.98 41.02
C LYS A 772 -7.24 7.10 42.05
N PRO A 773 -8.15 8.09 42.25
CA PRO A 773 -7.96 9.17 43.24
C PRO A 773 -7.98 8.72 44.70
N LYS A 774 -8.43 7.50 45.00
CA LYS A 774 -8.47 6.90 46.35
C LYS A 774 -7.28 5.98 46.64
N THR A 775 -6.39 5.75 45.67
CA THR A 775 -5.24 4.84 45.83
C THR A 775 -4.09 5.56 46.53
N ALA A 776 -3.67 5.03 47.69
CA ALA A 776 -2.66 5.68 48.54
C ALA A 776 -1.24 5.61 47.91
N PRO A 777 -0.52 6.74 47.75
CA PRO A 777 0.84 6.75 47.22
C PRO A 777 1.87 6.12 48.16
N THR A 778 1.48 5.83 49.41
CA THR A 778 2.34 5.32 50.49
C THR A 778 2.25 3.81 50.72
N ALA A 779 1.42 3.09 49.94
CA ALA A 779 1.24 1.65 50.07
C ALA A 779 2.32 0.87 49.30
N PHE A 780 3.15 0.10 50.02
CA PHE A 780 4.28 -0.65 49.46
C PHE A 780 3.95 -2.11 49.09
N SER A 781 3.28 -2.84 49.97
CA SER A 781 3.00 -4.26 49.81
C SER A 781 1.70 -4.64 50.55
N PRO A 782 0.64 -5.08 49.84
CA PRO A 782 0.45 -4.88 48.40
C PRO A 782 0.44 -3.38 48.05
N GLN A 783 0.80 -3.03 46.81
CA GLN A 783 0.65 -1.64 46.34
C GLN A 783 -0.83 -1.28 46.16
N SER A 784 -1.16 0.01 46.26
CA SER A 784 -2.54 0.50 46.04
C SER A 784 -2.99 0.49 44.56
N THR A 785 -2.06 0.21 43.64
CA THR A 785 -2.28 0.09 42.19
C THR A 785 -1.58 -1.15 41.66
N THR A 786 -2.04 -1.68 40.52
CA THR A 786 -1.66 -3.01 40.00
C THR A 786 -0.19 -3.23 39.62
N LEU A 787 0.65 -2.19 39.62
CA LEU A 787 2.06 -2.20 39.17
C LEU A 787 2.28 -2.70 37.71
N LEU A 788 1.22 -2.95 36.92
CA LEU A 788 1.33 -3.50 35.56
C LEU A 788 1.88 -2.53 34.49
N SER A 789 2.23 -1.30 34.84
CA SER A 789 2.67 -0.29 33.86
C SER A 789 4.02 -0.59 33.18
N PRO A 790 5.07 -1.14 33.85
CA PRO A 790 6.29 -1.57 33.16
C PRO A 790 6.01 -2.74 32.20
N HIS A 791 5.09 -3.62 32.57
CA HIS A 791 4.71 -4.75 31.73
C HIS A 791 3.94 -4.33 30.45
N LEU A 792 3.17 -3.24 30.52
CA LEU A 792 2.55 -2.59 29.35
C LEU A 792 3.59 -1.84 28.50
N HIS A 793 4.60 -1.20 29.12
CA HIS A 793 5.68 -0.53 28.39
C HIS A 793 6.48 -1.53 27.54
N PHE A 794 7.02 -2.59 28.14
CA PHE A 794 7.75 -3.65 27.42
C PHE A 794 6.85 -4.63 26.64
N GLY A 795 5.53 -4.44 26.68
CA GLY A 795 4.55 -5.27 26.01
C GLY A 795 4.57 -6.74 26.41
N THR A 796 5.15 -7.08 27.57
CA THR A 796 4.98 -8.38 28.27
C THR A 796 3.54 -8.61 28.71
N LEU A 797 2.72 -7.55 28.82
CA LEU A 797 1.28 -7.63 28.99
C LEU A 797 0.56 -7.02 27.80
N SER A 798 -0.39 -7.75 27.21
CA SER A 798 -1.34 -7.15 26.27
C SER A 798 -2.31 -6.22 27.00
N VAL A 799 -2.40 -4.98 26.52
CA VAL A 799 -3.41 -4.00 26.97
C VAL A 799 -4.84 -4.50 26.71
N ARG A 800 -5.05 -5.28 25.63
CA ARG A 800 -6.34 -5.89 25.27
C ARG A 800 -6.67 -7.07 26.19
N HIS A 801 -5.67 -7.83 26.64
CA HIS A 801 -5.86 -8.85 27.68
C HIS A 801 -6.26 -8.23 29.02
N PHE A 802 -5.56 -7.18 29.48
CA PHE A 802 -5.92 -6.46 30.71
C PHE A 802 -7.33 -5.86 30.62
N TYR A 803 -7.68 -5.22 29.51
CA TYR A 803 -9.04 -4.71 29.25
C TYR A 803 -10.10 -5.81 29.41
N TRP A 804 -9.92 -6.94 28.72
CA TRP A 804 -10.92 -8.01 28.74
C TRP A 804 -10.99 -8.75 30.08
N ALA A 805 -9.87 -9.00 30.74
CA ALA A 805 -9.87 -9.61 32.07
C ALA A 805 -10.61 -8.75 33.11
N VAL A 806 -10.51 -7.42 33.02
CA VAL A 806 -11.30 -6.50 33.86
C VAL A 806 -12.79 -6.47 33.44
N GLN A 807 -13.11 -6.51 32.15
CA GLN A 807 -14.51 -6.58 31.68
C GLN A 807 -15.21 -7.89 32.10
N ASP A 808 -14.51 -9.02 32.03
CA ASP A 808 -15.06 -10.33 32.36
C ASP A 808 -15.36 -10.40 33.89
N VAL A 809 -14.52 -9.78 34.75
CA VAL A 809 -14.83 -9.53 36.17
C VAL A 809 -16.03 -8.59 36.36
N LEU A 810 -16.06 -7.44 35.67
CA LEU A 810 -17.17 -6.48 35.77
C LEU A 810 -18.52 -7.09 35.34
N SER A 811 -18.53 -8.03 34.40
CA SER A 811 -19.73 -8.72 33.92
C SER A 811 -20.31 -9.72 34.93
N SER A 812 -19.47 -10.24 35.83
CA SER A 812 -19.80 -11.30 36.79
C SER A 812 -19.91 -10.80 38.25
N TYR A 813 -19.42 -9.59 38.52
CA TYR A 813 -19.40 -8.97 39.84
C TYR A 813 -20.81 -8.66 40.38
N LYS A 814 -21.12 -9.23 41.56
CA LYS A 814 -22.40 -9.09 42.29
C LYS A 814 -22.22 -8.46 43.69
N GLY A 815 -21.13 -7.72 43.90
CA GLY A 815 -20.84 -7.11 45.20
C GLY A 815 -21.78 -5.97 45.58
N LYS A 816 -21.86 -5.65 46.88
CA LYS A 816 -22.75 -4.60 47.42
C LYS A 816 -22.35 -3.18 46.99
N GLU A 817 -21.07 -2.94 46.76
CA GLU A 817 -20.56 -1.65 46.29
C GLU A 817 -20.73 -1.53 44.78
N LYS A 818 -21.19 -0.36 44.31
CA LYS A 818 -21.36 -0.09 42.88
C LYS A 818 -20.01 -0.09 42.16
N ALA A 819 -19.92 -0.82 41.06
CA ALA A 819 -18.74 -0.83 40.20
C ALA A 819 -18.36 0.58 39.70
N SER A 820 -17.06 0.81 39.62
CA SER A 820 -16.43 2.05 39.19
C SER A 820 -16.54 2.28 37.68
N SER A 821 -16.59 3.54 37.25
CA SER A 821 -16.57 3.92 35.83
C SER A 821 -15.28 4.66 35.46
N PRO A 822 -14.97 4.78 34.15
CA PRO A 822 -14.08 5.82 33.66
C PRO A 822 -14.53 7.21 34.15
N PRO A 823 -13.61 8.17 34.35
CA PRO A 823 -12.16 8.06 34.16
C PRO A 823 -11.42 7.36 35.33
N THR A 824 -12.11 7.04 36.43
CA THR A 824 -11.45 6.60 37.68
C THR A 824 -11.17 5.10 37.78
N SER A 825 -11.91 4.26 37.06
CA SER A 825 -11.76 2.79 37.06
C SER A 825 -10.47 2.32 36.39
N LEU A 826 -10.16 1.02 36.50
CA LEU A 826 -9.04 0.37 35.78
C LEU A 826 -9.17 0.55 34.26
N ILE A 827 -10.37 0.34 33.69
CA ILE A 827 -10.66 0.66 32.27
C ILE A 827 -10.40 2.14 31.97
N GLY A 828 -10.74 3.05 32.89
CA GLY A 828 -10.39 4.46 32.80
C GLY A 828 -8.87 4.73 32.72
N GLN A 829 -8.03 3.90 33.34
CA GLN A 829 -6.58 4.03 33.25
C GLN A 829 -6.05 3.61 31.88
N LEU A 830 -6.63 2.56 31.28
CA LEU A 830 -6.30 2.15 29.91
C LEU A 830 -6.75 3.21 28.88
N LEU A 831 -7.90 3.85 29.11
CA LEU A 831 -8.37 4.96 28.27
C LEU A 831 -7.51 6.22 28.40
N PHE A 832 -6.85 6.48 29.55
CA PHE A 832 -5.82 7.53 29.66
C PHE A 832 -4.60 7.21 28.78
N ARG A 833 -4.18 5.93 28.71
CA ARG A 833 -3.06 5.51 27.89
C ARG A 833 -3.35 5.68 26.39
N ASP A 834 -4.46 5.15 25.89
CA ASP A 834 -4.88 5.33 24.50
C ASP A 834 -5.14 6.82 24.14
N MET A 835 -5.61 7.64 25.10
CA MET A 835 -5.75 9.09 24.91
C MET A 835 -4.41 9.76 24.60
N TYR A 836 -3.33 9.39 25.30
CA TYR A 836 -2.00 9.94 25.04
C TYR A 836 -1.38 9.42 23.75
N PHE A 837 -1.55 8.13 23.42
CA PHE A 837 -1.08 7.58 22.14
C PHE A 837 -1.79 8.21 20.93
N GLY A 838 -3.10 8.43 20.98
CA GLY A 838 -3.82 9.19 19.95
C GLY A 838 -3.50 10.69 19.92
N ALA A 839 -2.89 11.25 20.97
CA ALA A 839 -2.36 12.63 20.92
C ALA A 839 -0.98 12.66 20.23
N GLN A 840 -0.07 11.76 20.61
CA GLN A 840 1.25 11.60 20.00
C GLN A 840 1.16 11.24 18.51
N ALA A 841 0.29 10.31 18.10
CA ALA A 841 0.16 9.87 16.72
C ALA A 841 -0.18 11.02 15.74
N HIS A 842 -1.02 11.97 16.17
CA HIS A 842 -1.36 13.16 15.38
C HIS A 842 -0.29 14.27 15.45
N LEU A 843 0.31 14.49 16.63
CA LEU A 843 1.25 15.61 16.85
C LEU A 843 2.71 15.28 16.48
N GLY A 844 3.05 13.99 16.32
CA GLY A 844 4.41 13.54 15.99
C GLY A 844 5.45 14.02 17.00
N HIS A 845 6.66 14.34 16.52
CA HIS A 845 7.76 14.86 17.36
C HIS A 845 7.40 16.16 18.08
N ALA A 846 6.45 16.97 17.57
CA ALA A 846 6.01 18.17 18.28
C ALA A 846 5.31 17.82 19.60
N PHE A 847 4.84 16.57 19.81
CA PHE A 847 4.24 16.16 21.08
C PHE A 847 5.22 16.28 22.26
N SER A 848 6.50 15.94 22.07
CA SER A 848 7.48 15.84 23.16
C SER A 848 8.25 17.12 23.51
N SER A 849 7.96 18.25 22.84
CA SER A 849 8.44 19.58 23.25
C SER A 849 7.30 20.59 23.45
N THR A 850 7.62 21.70 24.10
CA THR A 850 6.82 22.93 24.09
C THR A 850 6.90 23.63 22.73
N LEU A 851 8.05 23.62 22.05
CA LEU A 851 8.20 24.29 20.75
C LEU A 851 7.48 23.54 19.63
N HIS A 852 6.95 24.30 18.67
CA HIS A 852 6.15 23.83 17.53
C HIS A 852 4.88 23.05 17.88
N ASN A 853 4.49 22.98 19.16
CA ASN A 853 3.38 22.16 19.63
C ASN A 853 2.06 22.96 19.72
N PRO A 854 1.10 22.76 18.80
CA PRO A 854 -0.15 23.53 18.74
C PRO A 854 -1.16 23.17 19.85
N LYS A 855 -0.77 22.35 20.83
CA LYS A 855 -1.62 21.92 21.96
C LYS A 855 -0.94 22.14 23.32
N CYS A 856 0.37 22.34 23.36
CA CYS A 856 1.11 22.77 24.54
C CYS A 856 1.08 24.30 24.62
N ARG A 857 0.45 24.82 25.67
CA ARG A 857 0.50 26.24 26.03
C ARG A 857 1.95 26.64 26.30
N PHE A 858 2.39 27.74 25.70
CA PHE A 858 3.70 28.30 26.00
C PHE A 858 3.66 28.99 27.37
N ILE A 859 4.67 28.68 28.18
CA ILE A 859 4.90 29.23 29.51
C ILE A 859 6.43 29.42 29.61
N PRO A 860 6.94 30.60 30.00
CA PRO A 860 8.37 30.87 30.01
C PRO A 860 9.04 30.22 31.23
N TRP A 861 9.24 28.91 31.15
CA TRP A 861 9.90 28.14 32.20
C TRP A 861 11.41 28.35 32.17
N HIS A 862 12.03 28.35 33.35
CA HIS A 862 13.49 28.24 33.45
C HIS A 862 13.96 26.87 32.95
N LEU A 863 15.20 26.82 32.45
CA LEU A 863 15.85 25.62 31.89
C LEU A 863 15.04 25.00 30.74
N SER A 864 14.56 25.83 29.82
CA SER A 864 13.82 25.35 28.65
C SER A 864 14.76 24.88 27.53
N ASN A 865 14.32 23.89 26.75
CA ASN A 865 15.00 23.41 25.56
C ASN A 865 14.75 24.39 24.40
N HIS A 866 15.34 25.58 24.50
CA HIS A 866 15.28 26.63 23.49
C HIS A 866 16.69 26.84 22.88
N PRO A 867 16.78 27.17 21.57
CA PRO A 867 18.03 27.68 21.02
C PRO A 867 18.40 28.96 21.77
N ALA A 868 19.67 29.10 22.16
CA ALA A 868 20.18 30.33 22.74
C ALA A 868 19.98 31.51 21.77
N PRO A 869 19.79 32.75 22.24
CA PRO A 869 19.51 33.91 21.39
C PRO A 869 20.70 34.20 20.45
N THR A 870 20.61 33.70 19.21
CA THR A 870 21.67 33.83 18.21
C THR A 870 21.70 35.24 17.63
N THR A 871 22.71 36.02 18.03
CA THR A 871 23.09 37.29 17.40
C THR A 871 23.76 37.09 16.05
N THR A 872 23.15 36.30 15.15
CA THR A 872 23.57 36.15 13.75
C THR A 872 22.41 35.63 12.89
N THR A 873 22.10 36.32 11.80
CA THR A 873 21.09 35.91 10.82
C THR A 873 21.66 34.85 9.87
N THR A 874 21.08 33.66 9.83
CA THR A 874 21.29 32.68 8.75
C THR A 874 20.01 31.88 8.51
N THR A 875 19.44 32.02 7.32
CA THR A 875 18.06 31.61 7.04
C THR A 875 17.98 30.22 6.41
N THR A 876 18.18 29.14 7.19
CA THR A 876 17.88 27.77 6.72
C THR A 876 17.57 26.83 7.90
N PRO A 877 16.42 26.15 7.94
CA PRO A 877 16.14 25.14 8.96
C PRO A 877 16.90 23.83 8.67
N PRO A 878 17.55 23.19 9.66
CA PRO A 878 18.22 21.91 9.46
C PRO A 878 17.19 20.78 9.32
N SER A 879 17.33 19.96 8.27
CA SER A 879 16.35 18.89 7.94
C SER A 879 16.42 17.64 8.81
N ASN A 880 17.36 17.57 9.77
CA ASN A 880 17.79 16.32 10.42
C ASN A 880 17.54 16.33 11.95
N LEU A 881 16.29 16.54 12.38
CA LEU A 881 15.86 16.27 13.75
C LEU A 881 15.77 14.76 14.01
N THR A 882 16.92 14.11 14.12
CA THR A 882 17.02 12.75 14.68
C THR A 882 17.01 12.82 16.22
N SER A 883 16.46 11.80 16.87
CA SER A 883 16.14 11.77 18.31
C SER A 883 17.35 11.62 19.26
N THR A 884 18.48 12.26 18.94
CA THR A 884 19.72 12.17 19.73
C THR A 884 19.82 13.31 20.76
N SER A 885 19.24 13.10 21.94
CA SER A 885 19.29 14.08 23.02
C SER A 885 20.64 14.06 23.77
N THR A 886 21.60 14.81 23.25
CA THR A 886 22.46 15.65 24.12
C THR A 886 21.78 17.00 24.28
N SER A 887 20.82 17.09 25.20
CA SER A 887 20.05 18.31 25.49
C SER A 887 20.95 19.42 26.06
N THR A 888 21.50 20.27 25.18
CA THR A 888 22.08 21.56 25.55
C THR A 888 20.95 22.54 25.87
N TYR A 889 20.32 22.38 27.03
CA TYR A 889 19.34 23.34 27.54
C TYR A 889 20.02 24.64 27.97
N THR A 890 19.31 25.76 27.86
CA THR A 890 19.85 27.05 28.27
C THR A 890 19.72 27.21 29.78
N ILE A 891 20.84 27.40 30.49
CA ILE A 891 20.85 27.77 31.91
C ILE A 891 20.62 29.29 32.00
N ASP A 892 19.35 29.69 31.88
CA ASP A 892 18.88 31.07 32.03
C ASP A 892 18.92 31.52 33.51
N SER A 893 18.71 30.60 34.44
CA SER A 893 18.71 30.85 35.88
C SER A 893 19.56 29.82 36.64
N PRO A 894 20.74 30.21 37.14
CA PRO A 894 21.58 29.34 37.99
C PRO A 894 20.87 28.87 39.28
N GLN A 895 19.90 29.64 39.78
CA GLN A 895 19.08 29.23 40.91
C GLN A 895 18.08 28.13 40.52
N ALA A 896 17.47 28.22 39.34
CA ALA A 896 16.58 27.18 38.84
C ALA A 896 17.34 25.87 38.56
N GLU A 897 18.58 25.96 38.05
CA GLU A 897 19.50 24.83 37.88
C GLU A 897 19.83 24.15 39.22
N ALA A 898 20.22 24.92 40.24
CA ALA A 898 20.45 24.38 41.58
C ALA A 898 19.20 23.68 42.16
N TRP A 899 18.01 24.26 41.98
CA TRP A 899 16.74 23.62 42.37
C TRP A 899 16.43 22.36 41.56
N PHE A 900 16.73 22.33 40.26
CA PHE A 900 16.53 21.17 39.40
C PHE A 900 17.43 20.00 39.81
N GLN A 901 18.72 20.24 40.09
CA GLN A 901 19.63 19.20 40.57
C GLN A 901 19.22 18.67 41.96
N ARG A 902 18.88 19.57 42.90
CA ARG A 902 18.35 19.17 44.21
C ARG A 902 17.07 18.33 44.10
N TRP A 903 16.20 18.63 43.15
CA TRP A 903 15.04 17.81 42.82
C TRP A 903 15.43 16.46 42.20
N LYS A 904 16.30 16.44 41.20
CA LYS A 904 16.75 15.23 40.49
C LYS A 904 17.37 14.18 41.42
N PHE A 905 18.04 14.61 42.49
CA PHE A 905 18.69 13.72 43.47
C PHE A 905 17.89 13.50 44.77
N GLY A 906 16.71 14.11 44.93
CA GLY A 906 15.92 13.97 46.16
C GLY A 906 16.61 14.58 47.38
N ARG A 907 17.00 15.86 47.24
CA ARG A 907 17.70 16.69 48.24
C ARG A 907 17.12 18.11 48.32
N THR A 908 15.83 18.27 48.03
CA THR A 908 15.09 19.55 48.04
C THR A 908 14.92 20.15 49.43
N GLY A 909 15.11 19.36 50.48
CA GLY A 909 14.81 19.74 51.86
C GLY A 909 13.33 19.56 52.22
N PHE A 910 12.51 19.00 51.31
CA PHE A 910 11.11 18.65 51.54
C PHE A 910 10.93 17.11 51.57
N PRO A 911 10.80 16.48 52.76
CA PRO A 911 10.99 15.02 52.89
C PRO A 911 10.06 14.16 52.05
N TRP A 912 8.83 14.62 51.77
CA TRP A 912 7.90 13.94 50.87
C TRP A 912 8.38 13.89 49.41
N ILE A 913 8.94 15.00 48.91
CA ILE A 913 9.47 15.10 47.54
C ILE A 913 10.76 14.30 47.43
N ASP A 914 11.60 14.39 48.46
CA ASP A 914 12.89 13.70 48.51
C ASP A 914 12.70 12.18 48.62
N ALA A 915 11.80 11.71 49.47
CA ALA A 915 11.42 10.30 49.55
C ALA A 915 10.89 9.75 48.21
N LEU A 916 10.05 10.52 47.50
CA LEU A 916 9.52 10.13 46.18
C LEU A 916 10.61 10.06 45.10
N MET A 917 11.51 11.05 45.03
CA MET A 917 12.60 11.05 44.04
C MET A 917 13.65 9.98 44.34
N ARG A 918 13.85 9.62 45.61
CA ARG A 918 14.69 8.49 46.04
C ARG A 918 14.03 7.14 45.76
N GLN A 919 12.73 6.96 46.01
CA GLN A 919 12.00 5.76 45.58
C GLN A 919 12.09 5.56 44.07
N LEU A 920 11.87 6.63 43.28
CA LEU A 920 12.01 6.58 41.82
C LEU A 920 13.40 6.12 41.38
N ARG A 921 14.46 6.56 42.08
CA ARG A 921 15.84 6.15 41.79
C ARG A 921 16.14 4.70 42.20
N GLN A 922 15.66 4.27 43.37
CA GLN A 922 15.95 2.96 43.95
C GLN A 922 15.07 1.83 43.38
N GLU A 923 13.76 2.05 43.27
CA GLU A 923 12.79 1.04 42.83
C GLU A 923 12.43 1.18 41.34
N GLY A 924 12.76 2.31 40.70
CA GLY A 924 12.43 2.57 39.29
C GLY A 924 10.95 2.85 39.01
N TRP A 925 10.11 2.87 40.06
CA TRP A 925 8.68 3.15 39.94
C TRP A 925 8.21 3.97 41.14
N ILE A 926 7.29 4.91 40.89
CA ILE A 926 6.55 5.61 41.93
C ILE A 926 5.06 5.70 41.56
N HIS A 927 4.21 5.73 42.60
CA HIS A 927 2.78 5.86 42.43
C HIS A 927 2.41 7.16 41.71
N HIS A 928 1.32 7.12 40.94
CA HIS A 928 0.85 8.24 40.12
C HIS A 928 0.59 9.54 40.92
N LEU A 929 0.06 9.47 42.14
CA LEU A 929 -0.10 10.64 43.00
C LEU A 929 1.25 11.13 43.59
N GLY A 930 2.25 10.26 43.67
CA GLY A 930 3.64 10.63 43.88
C GLY A 930 4.20 11.43 42.69
N ARG A 931 4.01 10.91 41.46
CA ARG A 931 4.36 11.63 40.20
C ARG A 931 3.71 13.01 40.14
N HIS A 932 2.45 13.12 40.55
CA HIS A 932 1.73 14.40 40.66
C HIS A 932 2.42 15.39 41.61
N ALA A 933 2.86 14.93 42.79
CA ALA A 933 3.52 15.79 43.76
C ALA A 933 4.87 16.31 43.24
N VAL A 934 5.75 15.42 42.75
CA VAL A 934 7.09 15.82 42.30
C VAL A 934 7.06 16.67 41.02
N ALA A 935 6.18 16.35 40.06
CA ALA A 935 6.03 17.13 38.82
C ALA A 935 5.42 18.52 39.06
N CYS A 936 4.43 18.62 39.97
CA CYS A 936 3.88 19.90 40.38
C CYS A 936 4.94 20.74 41.13
N PHE A 937 5.77 20.14 41.97
CA PHE A 937 6.82 20.83 42.73
C PHE A 937 7.95 21.36 41.84
N LEU A 938 8.37 20.60 40.81
CA LEU A 938 9.36 21.05 39.83
C LEU A 938 8.82 22.22 38.97
N THR A 939 7.61 22.08 38.46
CA THR A 939 7.01 23.05 37.51
C THR A 939 6.29 24.18 38.25
N ARG A 940 4.98 24.34 38.01
CA ARG A 940 4.13 25.46 38.47
C ARG A 940 3.98 25.64 39.98
N GLY A 941 4.37 24.67 40.80
CA GLY A 941 4.15 24.69 42.26
C GLY A 941 5.36 25.16 43.09
N GLY A 942 6.55 25.24 42.49
CA GLY A 942 7.79 25.52 43.23
C GLY A 942 8.90 26.05 42.34
N CYS A 943 9.69 25.17 41.72
CA CYS A 943 10.94 25.58 41.06
C CYS A 943 10.70 26.48 39.84
N TYR A 944 9.57 26.32 39.13
CA TYR A 944 9.26 26.97 37.85
C TYR A 944 10.22 26.56 36.71
N VAL A 945 10.72 25.32 36.80
CA VAL A 945 11.57 24.67 35.80
C VAL A 945 10.70 23.99 34.74
N SER A 946 11.19 23.89 33.51
CA SER A 946 10.45 23.27 32.40
C SER A 946 10.06 21.82 32.68
N TRP A 947 8.85 21.47 32.24
CA TRP A 947 8.31 20.11 32.34
C TRP A 947 9.14 19.10 31.53
N GLU A 948 9.85 19.57 30.50
CA GLU A 948 10.73 18.75 29.65
C GLU A 948 11.93 18.22 30.45
N ARG A 949 12.57 19.06 31.28
CA ARG A 949 13.67 18.63 32.19
C ARG A 949 13.20 17.55 33.18
N GLY A 950 11.94 17.64 33.63
CA GLY A 950 11.31 16.62 34.46
C GLY A 950 11.01 15.32 33.70
N ALA A 951 10.51 15.45 32.47
CA ALA A 951 10.26 14.32 31.57
C ALA A 951 11.54 13.55 31.23
N GLU A 952 12.67 14.22 31.05
CA GLU A 952 14.00 13.62 30.85
C GLU A 952 14.45 12.79 32.07
N VAL A 953 14.30 13.30 33.30
CA VAL A 953 14.64 12.54 34.53
C VAL A 953 13.70 11.34 34.72
N PHE A 954 12.43 11.46 34.34
CA PHE A 954 11.50 10.34 34.33
C PHE A 954 11.81 9.32 33.22
N ALA A 955 12.29 9.77 32.06
CA ALA A 955 12.78 8.89 30.99
C ALA A 955 14.07 8.16 31.39
N GLU A 956 14.94 8.79 32.16
CA GLU A 956 16.13 8.15 32.75
C GLU A 956 15.75 7.05 33.76
N LEU A 957 14.81 7.33 34.69
CA LEU A 957 14.62 6.50 35.89
C LEU A 957 13.41 5.52 35.86
N LEU A 958 12.35 5.78 35.10
CA LEU A 958 11.14 4.93 35.16
C LEU A 958 11.30 3.58 34.46
N LEU A 959 10.84 2.50 35.10
CA LEU A 959 10.62 1.20 34.47
C LEU A 959 9.47 1.23 33.44
N ASP A 960 8.51 2.15 33.59
CA ASP A 960 7.33 2.30 32.74
C ASP A 960 7.38 3.54 31.83
N HIS A 961 8.58 3.88 31.34
CA HIS A 961 8.79 5.00 30.43
C HIS A 961 8.24 4.72 29.02
N GLU A 962 6.97 5.03 28.80
CA GLU A 962 6.41 5.22 27.45
C GLU A 962 6.38 6.73 27.12
N GLU A 963 6.93 7.17 25.97
CA GLU A 963 7.00 8.60 25.63
C GLU A 963 5.60 9.25 25.69
N ALA A 964 4.61 8.65 25.02
CA ALA A 964 3.21 9.07 25.04
C ALA A 964 2.71 9.42 26.46
N CYS A 965 2.85 8.47 27.39
CA CYS A 965 2.34 8.62 28.74
C CYS A 965 3.21 9.55 29.59
N ASN A 966 4.54 9.51 29.45
CA ASN A 966 5.46 10.36 30.21
C ASN A 966 5.20 11.83 29.87
N ILE A 967 5.36 12.19 28.59
CA ILE A 967 5.14 13.54 28.05
C ILE A 967 3.73 14.03 28.35
N GLY A 968 2.72 13.21 28.09
CA GLY A 968 1.32 13.55 28.32
C GLY A 968 0.95 13.78 29.79
N ASN A 969 1.56 13.04 30.72
CA ASN A 969 1.40 13.31 32.16
C ASN A 969 2.17 14.57 32.59
N TRP A 970 3.37 14.82 32.06
CA TRP A 970 4.12 16.03 32.37
C TRP A 970 3.42 17.31 31.90
N GLN A 971 2.86 17.31 30.69
CA GLN A 971 2.05 18.43 30.18
C GLN A 971 0.74 18.63 30.96
N TRP A 972 0.11 17.55 31.43
CA TRP A 972 -1.06 17.61 32.32
C TRP A 972 -0.69 18.24 33.67
N LEU A 973 0.46 17.87 34.24
CA LEU A 973 0.84 18.24 35.60
C LEU A 973 1.47 19.63 35.71
N SER A 974 2.18 20.07 34.67
CA SER A 974 2.60 21.47 34.48
C SER A 974 1.45 22.40 34.11
N CYS A 975 0.32 21.84 33.66
CA CYS A 975 -0.81 22.54 33.04
C CYS A 975 -0.42 23.29 31.74
N THR A 976 0.37 22.67 30.87
CA THR A 976 0.55 23.16 29.49
C THR A 976 -0.45 22.54 28.52
N ALA A 977 -0.87 21.29 28.71
CA ALA A 977 -1.92 20.64 27.91
C ALA A 977 -2.81 19.71 28.77
N PHE A 978 -3.92 19.24 28.21
CA PHE A 978 -4.95 18.35 28.82
C PHE A 978 -5.68 18.89 30.07
N TYR A 979 -5.02 19.64 30.96
CA TYR A 979 -5.56 20.11 32.22
C TYR A 979 -5.20 21.58 32.46
N ALA A 980 -6.19 22.38 32.91
CA ALA A 980 -6.08 23.85 32.95
C ALA A 980 -6.28 24.49 34.33
N GLN A 981 -6.51 23.72 35.39
CA GLN A 981 -6.74 24.27 36.74
C GLN A 981 -5.41 24.46 37.50
N TYR A 982 -4.51 25.25 36.93
CA TYR A 982 -3.14 25.48 37.44
C TYR A 982 -3.06 25.91 38.91
N TYR A 983 -4.13 26.50 39.46
CA TYR A 983 -4.26 26.88 40.87
C TYR A 983 -4.33 25.69 41.86
N ARG A 984 -4.66 24.47 41.40
CA ARG A 984 -4.66 23.26 42.23
C ARG A 984 -3.25 22.68 42.35
N MET A 985 -2.45 23.30 43.22
CA MET A 985 -1.05 22.92 43.46
C MET A 985 -0.95 21.95 44.65
N TYR A 986 -0.13 20.92 44.53
CA TYR A 986 0.14 19.96 45.60
C TYR A 986 1.08 20.58 46.64
N SER A 987 0.81 20.38 47.93
CA SER A 987 1.72 20.80 49.00
C SER A 987 2.77 19.70 49.23
N PRO A 988 4.08 20.02 49.26
CA PRO A 988 5.15 19.07 49.59
C PRO A 988 5.16 18.67 51.07
N VAL A 989 4.23 19.20 51.87
CA VAL A 989 4.05 18.89 53.30
C VAL A 989 2.70 18.21 53.52
N ALA A 990 1.62 18.95 53.26
CA ALA A 990 0.27 18.53 53.66
C ALA A 990 -0.30 17.39 52.80
N PHE A 991 0.27 17.13 51.61
CA PHE A 991 -0.20 16.02 50.77
C PHE A 991 0.29 14.67 51.29
N GLY A 992 1.58 14.51 51.60
CA GLY A 992 2.12 13.29 52.20
C GLY A 992 1.48 13.00 53.56
N ARG A 993 1.48 14.00 54.45
CA ARG A 993 0.84 13.94 55.79
C ARG A 993 -0.66 13.60 55.74
N GLY A 994 -1.32 13.77 54.59
CA GLY A 994 -2.73 13.39 54.37
C GLY A 994 -2.95 11.90 54.09
N TRP A 995 -1.91 11.16 53.69
CA TRP A 995 -1.96 9.72 53.39
C TRP A 995 -1.21 8.86 54.43
N ASP A 996 -0.26 9.45 55.13
CA ASP A 996 0.67 8.81 56.08
C ASP A 996 1.06 9.88 57.11
N LYS A 997 0.57 9.77 58.36
CA LYS A 997 0.79 10.82 59.38
C LYS A 997 2.09 10.59 60.13
N GLU A 998 2.41 9.31 60.30
CA GLU A 998 3.56 8.72 60.98
C GLU A 998 4.85 8.89 60.14
N GLY A 999 4.69 9.21 58.85
CA GLY A 999 5.78 9.44 57.91
C GLY A 999 6.54 8.17 57.54
N ALA A 1000 5.92 6.99 57.66
CA ALA A 1000 6.56 5.70 57.38
C ALA A 1000 7.15 5.62 55.97
N PHE A 1001 6.51 6.25 54.98
CA PHE A 1001 7.03 6.40 53.63
C PHE A 1001 8.29 7.25 53.58
N VAL A 1002 8.31 8.36 54.31
CA VAL A 1002 9.48 9.26 54.40
C VAL A 1002 10.64 8.53 55.06
N ARG A 1003 10.41 7.89 56.21
CA ARG A 1003 11.43 7.15 56.98
C ARG A 1003 12.11 6.03 56.18
N ARG A 1004 11.41 5.42 55.22
CA ARG A 1004 11.96 4.36 54.34
C ARG A 1004 13.01 4.87 53.35
N TYR A 1005 12.81 6.05 52.77
CA TYR A 1005 13.68 6.60 51.70
C TYR A 1005 14.54 7.78 52.14
N VAL A 1006 14.20 8.39 53.27
CA VAL A 1006 14.96 9.43 53.96
C VAL A 1006 15.34 8.89 55.35
N PRO A 1007 16.16 7.82 55.43
CA PRO A 1007 16.52 7.17 56.69
C PRO A 1007 17.26 8.10 57.66
N GLU A 1008 17.90 9.17 57.16
CA GLU A 1008 18.51 10.22 57.99
C GLU A 1008 17.49 11.00 58.83
N LEU A 1009 16.19 10.94 58.49
CA LEU A 1009 15.09 11.44 59.33
C LEU A 1009 14.37 10.33 60.11
N GLY A 1010 14.87 9.09 60.06
CA GLY A 1010 14.21 7.88 60.55
C GLY A 1010 13.78 7.92 62.02
N ALA A 1011 14.53 8.62 62.88
CA ALA A 1011 14.28 8.75 64.31
C ALA A 1011 13.56 10.05 64.74
N LEU A 1012 13.22 10.95 63.80
CA LEU A 1012 12.56 12.22 64.11
C LEU A 1012 11.07 12.01 64.46
N ASP A 1013 10.51 12.78 65.38
CA ASP A 1013 9.08 12.67 65.77
C ASP A 1013 8.11 12.96 64.60
N ASP A 1014 7.00 12.20 64.53
CA ASP A 1014 5.94 12.27 63.49
C ASP A 1014 5.43 13.70 63.25
N LYS A 1015 5.39 14.52 64.30
CA LYS A 1015 4.99 15.94 64.21
C LYS A 1015 5.87 16.72 63.22
N TRP A 1016 7.15 16.37 63.15
CA TRP A 1016 8.18 17.09 62.39
C TRP A 1016 8.64 16.36 61.13
N ILE A 1017 8.30 15.08 60.92
CA ILE A 1017 8.82 14.26 59.79
C ILE A 1017 8.59 14.85 58.39
N TYR A 1018 7.55 15.68 58.22
CA TYR A 1018 7.27 16.41 56.97
C TYR A 1018 7.79 17.86 56.94
N GLU A 1019 8.24 18.40 58.08
CA GLU A 1019 8.70 19.78 58.26
C GLU A 1019 9.90 19.85 59.23
N PRO A 1020 11.00 19.11 58.99
CA PRO A 1020 12.08 18.93 59.98
C PRO A 1020 12.77 20.24 60.36
N TRP A 1021 12.82 21.21 59.44
CA TRP A 1021 13.31 22.57 59.68
C TRP A 1021 12.48 23.40 60.68
N LYS A 1022 11.35 22.87 61.17
CA LYS A 1022 10.53 23.46 62.25
C LYS A 1022 10.70 22.74 63.59
N ALA A 1023 11.44 21.63 63.65
CA ALA A 1023 11.72 20.93 64.89
C ALA A 1023 12.62 21.79 65.81
N PRO A 1024 12.38 21.77 67.14
CA PRO A 1024 13.32 22.35 68.08
C PRO A 1024 14.68 21.67 68.02
N GLU A 1025 15.75 22.45 68.19
CA GLU A 1025 17.16 21.99 68.28
C GLU A 1025 17.36 20.78 69.20
N MET A 1026 16.59 20.70 70.30
CA MET A 1026 16.63 19.57 71.24
C MET A 1026 16.07 18.27 70.65
N GLU A 1027 15.00 18.34 69.85
CA GLU A 1027 14.43 17.15 69.19
C GLU A 1027 15.30 16.69 68.02
N LEU A 1028 15.88 17.64 67.26
CA LEU A 1028 16.86 17.33 66.20
C LEU A 1028 18.06 16.57 66.78
N ARG A 1029 18.67 17.10 67.85
CA ARG A 1029 19.78 16.42 68.57
C ARG A 1029 19.38 15.06 69.14
N ARG A 1030 18.17 14.93 69.70
CA ARG A 1030 17.64 13.67 70.24
C ARG A 1030 17.43 12.61 69.16
N ALA A 1031 17.01 13.03 67.97
CA ALA A 1031 16.84 12.17 66.80
C ALA A 1031 18.16 11.88 66.05
N GLY A 1032 19.27 12.53 66.42
CA GLY A 1032 20.54 12.40 65.71
C GLY A 1032 20.59 13.13 64.36
N VAL A 1033 19.74 14.14 64.15
CA VAL A 1033 19.55 14.84 62.88
C VAL A 1033 20.15 16.25 62.95
N ARG A 1034 20.86 16.68 61.90
CA ARG A 1034 21.15 18.10 61.63
C ARG A 1034 20.44 18.58 60.36
N ILE A 1035 19.87 19.78 60.41
CA ILE A 1035 19.23 20.44 59.26
C ILE A 1035 20.16 21.55 58.78
N GLU A 1036 21.05 21.21 57.86
CA GLU A 1036 22.20 22.03 57.45
C GLU A 1036 22.51 21.79 55.97
N GLY A 1037 23.07 22.78 55.28
CA GLY A 1037 23.59 22.61 53.91
C GLY A 1037 22.53 22.72 52.80
N ASP A 1038 23.00 22.58 51.56
CA ASP A 1038 22.21 22.72 50.34
C ASP A 1038 22.01 21.39 49.58
N GLY A 1039 22.41 20.25 50.14
CA GLY A 1039 22.28 18.95 49.49
C GLY A 1039 23.50 18.58 48.64
N GLY A 1040 24.67 19.17 48.93
CA GLY A 1040 25.90 18.97 48.17
C GLY A 1040 26.45 17.53 48.24
N SER A 1041 27.35 17.18 47.32
CA SER A 1041 28.01 15.87 47.30
C SER A 1041 29.14 15.78 48.35
N GLY A 1042 28.76 15.67 49.62
CA GLY A 1042 29.69 15.47 50.74
C GLY A 1042 29.05 15.45 52.14
N GLU A 1043 27.73 15.48 52.23
CA GLU A 1043 26.98 15.48 53.48
C GLU A 1043 27.01 14.09 54.16
N ARG A 1044 27.00 14.08 55.49
CA ARG A 1044 27.10 12.86 56.34
C ARG A 1044 25.73 12.21 56.52
N GLU A 1045 25.70 10.95 56.95
CA GLU A 1045 24.45 10.19 57.23
C GLU A 1045 23.53 10.85 58.28
N ASP A 1046 24.05 11.79 59.08
CA ASP A 1046 23.34 12.54 60.12
C ASP A 1046 22.95 13.97 59.69
N VAL A 1047 22.99 14.29 58.39
CA VAL A 1047 22.65 15.60 57.81
C VAL A 1047 21.52 15.45 56.78
N TYR A 1048 20.53 16.34 56.89
CA TYR A 1048 19.46 16.51 55.90
C TYR A 1048 19.37 18.00 55.50
N PRO A 1049 19.23 18.35 54.21
CA PRO A 1049 19.47 19.72 53.76
C PRO A 1049 18.34 20.72 54.10
N GLU A 1050 18.69 22.01 54.23
CA GLU A 1050 17.71 23.08 54.43
C GLU A 1050 16.72 23.16 53.23
N PRO A 1051 15.42 23.49 53.44
CA PRO A 1051 14.47 23.69 52.35
C PRO A 1051 14.96 24.72 51.32
N MET A 1052 14.98 24.34 50.05
CA MET A 1052 15.61 25.14 49.00
C MET A 1052 14.88 26.46 48.66
N PHE A 1053 13.67 26.67 49.19
CA PHE A 1053 12.92 27.93 49.22
C PHE A 1053 11.83 27.86 50.32
N ASP A 1054 11.23 29.00 50.69
CA ASP A 1054 9.91 28.97 51.35
C ASP A 1054 8.81 28.59 50.34
N PHE A 1055 8.03 27.57 50.66
CA PHE A 1055 6.99 27.06 49.76
C PHE A 1055 5.79 28.01 49.64
N ALA A 1056 5.42 28.77 50.66
CA ALA A 1056 4.25 29.66 50.60
C ALA A 1056 4.54 30.90 49.74
N GLU A 1057 5.72 31.49 49.89
CA GLU A 1057 6.21 32.57 49.03
C GLU A 1057 6.34 32.07 47.57
N ARG A 1058 7.09 30.98 47.34
CA ARG A 1058 7.36 30.50 45.98
C ARG A 1058 6.11 30.02 45.25
N ARG A 1059 5.20 29.31 45.93
CA ARG A 1059 3.88 28.92 45.38
C ARG A 1059 3.09 30.14 44.91
N THR A 1060 3.15 31.25 45.65
CA THR A 1060 2.43 32.48 45.31
C THR A 1060 3.02 33.12 44.06
N LEU A 1061 4.36 33.26 43.97
CA LEU A 1061 5.04 33.78 42.78
C LEU A 1061 4.75 32.93 41.53
N CYS A 1062 4.87 31.60 41.64
CA CYS A 1062 4.58 30.72 40.51
C CYS A 1062 3.10 30.76 40.09
N LEU A 1063 2.16 30.94 41.03
CA LEU A 1063 0.75 31.14 40.70
C LEU A 1063 0.53 32.43 39.89
N GLU A 1064 1.22 33.52 40.21
CA GLU A 1064 1.13 34.76 39.41
C GLU A 1064 1.80 34.62 38.04
N LYS A 1065 3.00 34.01 37.92
CA LYS A 1065 3.61 33.74 36.59
C LYS A 1065 2.71 32.81 35.74
N MET A 1066 2.06 31.80 36.34
CA MET A 1066 1.04 30.97 35.66
C MET A 1066 -0.18 31.77 35.21
N LYS A 1067 -0.73 32.68 36.03
CA LYS A 1067 -1.83 33.57 35.60
C LYS A 1067 -1.42 34.42 34.41
N LYS A 1068 -0.21 35.01 34.43
CA LYS A 1068 0.29 35.85 33.32
C LYS A 1068 0.39 35.04 32.03
N ALA A 1069 1.00 33.86 32.04
CA ALA A 1069 1.08 32.99 30.86
C ALA A 1069 -0.31 32.51 30.36
N TYR A 1070 -1.26 32.28 31.27
CA TYR A 1070 -2.63 31.95 30.88
C TYR A 1070 -3.39 33.12 30.24
N ALA A 1071 -3.15 34.36 30.70
CA ALA A 1071 -3.73 35.58 30.12
C ALA A 1071 -3.08 35.97 28.78
N VAL A 1072 -1.75 35.83 28.66
CA VAL A 1072 -0.98 36.08 27.43
C VAL A 1072 -1.34 35.09 26.31
N GLY A 1073 -1.70 33.85 26.65
CA GLY A 1073 -2.50 32.98 25.78
C GLY A 1073 -1.75 32.16 24.72
N LEU A 1074 -0.42 32.28 24.63
CA LEU A 1074 0.43 31.66 23.62
C LEU A 1074 0.43 30.11 23.65
N TYR A 1075 0.72 29.51 22.50
CA TYR A 1075 0.98 28.07 22.30
C TYR A 1075 2.32 27.88 21.59
N GLY A 1076 2.85 26.65 21.60
CA GLY A 1076 4.15 26.30 21.08
C GLY A 1076 4.42 26.62 19.60
N ASP A 1077 3.36 26.76 18.81
CA ASP A 1077 3.36 27.07 17.37
C ASP A 1077 3.14 28.55 17.05
N ASP A 1078 2.90 29.41 18.05
CA ASP A 1078 2.72 30.85 17.83
C ASP A 1078 4.02 31.47 17.31
N PRO A 1079 4.01 32.26 16.21
CA PRO A 1079 5.23 32.85 15.65
C PRO A 1079 6.09 33.60 16.68
N ARG A 1080 5.45 34.26 17.65
CA ARG A 1080 6.14 35.03 18.70
C ARG A 1080 6.93 34.15 19.68
N VAL A 1081 6.53 32.88 19.83
CA VAL A 1081 7.27 31.87 20.60
C VAL A 1081 8.49 31.39 19.80
N LEU A 1082 8.34 31.25 18.49
CA LEU A 1082 9.38 30.74 17.59
C LEU A 1082 10.45 31.77 17.23
N ASP A 1083 10.11 33.07 17.20
CA ASP A 1083 11.03 34.17 16.88
C ASP A 1083 11.63 34.89 18.11
N GLY A 1084 11.23 34.50 19.33
CA GLY A 1084 11.68 35.08 20.59
C GLY A 1084 10.95 36.35 21.04
N SER A 1085 10.12 36.97 20.20
CA SER A 1085 9.40 38.22 20.55
C SER A 1085 8.36 38.08 21.67
N TRP A 1086 8.12 36.85 22.15
CA TRP A 1086 7.35 36.58 23.36
C TRP A 1086 7.89 37.29 24.61
N GLU A 1087 9.21 37.52 24.73
CA GLU A 1087 9.86 38.12 25.91
C GLU A 1087 9.21 39.43 26.34
N VAL A 1088 8.92 40.32 25.37
CA VAL A 1088 8.27 41.63 25.58
C VAL A 1088 6.91 41.51 26.29
N LEU A 1089 6.17 40.41 26.07
CA LEU A 1089 4.87 40.15 26.70
C LEU A 1089 5.02 39.74 28.19
N PHE A 1090 6.21 39.36 28.62
CA PHE A 1090 6.52 38.96 29.99
C PHE A 1090 7.35 40.01 30.76
N ASP A 1091 8.21 40.79 30.09
CA ASP A 1091 9.11 41.81 30.66
C ASP A 1091 8.44 42.89 31.53
N GLU A 1092 7.24 43.37 31.14
CA GLU A 1092 6.55 44.52 31.76
C GLU A 1092 6.22 44.38 33.26
N ALA A 1093 6.60 43.28 33.92
CA ALA A 1093 6.37 43.03 35.34
C ALA A 1093 7.62 42.60 36.14
N GLU A 1094 8.73 42.24 35.49
CA GLU A 1094 9.86 41.58 36.18
C GLU A 1094 10.90 42.59 36.67
N ASN A 1095 11.09 43.69 35.93
CA ASN A 1095 12.13 44.70 36.16
C ASN A 1095 12.01 45.50 37.46
N GLU A 1096 10.82 45.56 38.08
CA GLU A 1096 10.57 46.25 39.36
C GLU A 1096 10.72 45.29 40.56
N LYS A 1097 10.01 44.16 40.55
CA LYS A 1097 9.83 43.31 41.74
C LYS A 1097 11.03 42.45 42.10
N GLU A 1098 11.78 41.94 41.13
CA GLU A 1098 12.95 41.10 41.44
C GLU A 1098 14.11 41.96 41.99
N LYS A 1099 14.21 43.25 41.59
CA LYS A 1099 15.16 44.21 42.18
C LYS A 1099 14.80 44.58 43.61
N GLU A 1100 13.52 44.79 43.92
CA GLU A 1100 13.07 45.05 45.29
C GLU A 1100 13.31 43.85 46.21
N GLN A 1101 12.88 42.65 45.83
CA GLN A 1101 13.03 41.45 46.67
C GLN A 1101 14.49 41.02 46.84
N GLY A 1102 15.31 41.12 45.80
CA GLY A 1102 16.76 40.91 45.90
C GLY A 1102 17.44 41.92 46.83
N GLY A 1103 17.04 43.19 46.77
CA GLY A 1103 17.53 44.24 47.66
C GLY A 1103 17.10 44.06 49.13
N GLU A 1104 15.83 43.77 49.36
CA GLU A 1104 15.27 43.54 50.71
C GLU A 1104 15.89 42.33 51.40
N ASN A 1105 15.95 41.17 50.72
CA ASN A 1105 16.47 39.95 51.36
C ASN A 1105 17.96 40.02 51.65
N ASN A 1106 18.74 40.75 50.83
CA ASN A 1106 20.16 41.00 51.12
C ASN A 1106 20.35 41.98 52.30
N LYS A 1107 19.52 43.03 52.40
CA LYS A 1107 19.46 43.90 53.60
C LYS A 1107 19.06 43.12 54.86
N LYS A 1108 18.01 42.29 54.80
CA LYS A 1108 17.52 41.47 55.92
C LYS A 1108 18.55 40.42 56.36
N ARG A 1109 19.25 39.75 55.43
CA ARG A 1109 20.38 38.85 55.75
C ARG A 1109 21.54 39.59 56.42
N LYS A 1110 21.97 40.74 55.90
CA LYS A 1110 23.03 41.55 56.54
C LYS A 1110 22.64 42.04 57.93
N ALA A 1111 21.39 42.49 58.13
CA ALA A 1111 20.89 42.90 59.44
C ALA A 1111 20.86 41.74 60.45
N LYS A 1112 20.38 40.54 60.06
CA LYS A 1112 20.43 39.34 60.91
C LYS A 1112 21.87 38.91 61.24
N GLY A 1113 22.78 38.97 60.27
CA GLY A 1113 24.20 38.66 60.46
C GLY A 1113 24.86 39.59 61.48
N GLN A 1114 24.71 40.90 61.29
CA GLN A 1114 25.25 41.90 62.22
C GLN A 1114 24.65 41.75 63.63
N ALA A 1115 23.32 41.62 63.75
CA ALA A 1115 22.67 41.43 65.05
C ALA A 1115 23.09 40.13 65.76
N THR A 1116 23.56 39.11 65.02
CA THR A 1116 24.08 37.85 65.58
C THR A 1116 25.53 38.01 66.04
N LEU A 1117 26.37 38.69 65.25
CA LEU A 1117 27.72 39.10 65.64
C LEU A 1117 27.71 39.97 66.90
N ASP A 1118 26.87 40.99 66.96
CA ASP A 1118 26.73 41.88 68.11
C ASP A 1118 26.26 41.12 69.38
N ARG A 1119 25.45 40.07 69.21
CA ARG A 1119 25.02 39.18 70.30
C ARG A 1119 26.17 38.30 70.81
N HIS A 1120 27.03 37.80 69.91
CA HIS A 1120 28.24 37.07 70.28
C HIS A 1120 29.27 38.00 70.96
N PHE A 1121 29.50 39.20 70.45
CA PHE A 1121 30.41 40.16 71.08
C PHE A 1121 29.94 40.64 72.46
N LYS A 1122 28.62 40.73 72.70
CA LYS A 1122 28.09 40.92 74.07
C LYS A 1122 28.31 39.69 74.96
N LYS A 1123 28.04 38.47 74.47
CA LYS A 1123 28.31 37.21 75.20
C LYS A 1123 29.81 36.88 75.39
N ALA A 1124 30.72 37.65 74.80
CA ALA A 1124 32.17 37.55 75.00
C ALA A 1124 32.72 38.63 75.95
N LYS A 1125 31.85 39.43 76.59
CA LYS A 1125 32.20 40.47 77.57
C LYS A 1125 31.41 40.39 78.88
N THR A 1126 30.71 39.27 79.09
CA THR A 1126 29.98 38.91 80.31
C THR A 1126 30.05 37.39 80.51
#